data_AF-A0AA36FNW7-F1
#
_entry.id   AF-A0AA36FNW7-F1
#
_cell.length_a   1.000
_cell.length_b   1.000
_cell.length_c   1.000
_cell.angle_alpha   90.00
_cell.angle_beta   90.00
_cell.angle_gamma   90.00
#
_symmetry.space_group_name_H-M   'P 1'
#
loop_
_entity.id
_entity.type
_entity.pdbx_description
1 polymer ?
#
loop_
_entity_poly.entity_id
_entity_poly.type
_entity_poly.pdbx_seq_one_letter_code
_entity_poly.pdbx_strand_id
1 'polypeptide(L)'
;MEWDVVAFTVRYNQPRKDEIEHTLKWLQKCGVFSTDLLLVIEDPCADIGSGGSTLNALLILAEQLCSSRGYTVLTEDVLRGARILILHSGPSSTEFPQGPAFASQGSLRQLENGNFVAEMPIVQLFENVNCLARGHDPLTWVLGTEAYWKLDKNWAALKPDALSNHHITAFTLQADDELARRHGVYDCDQHNFVIDIHFRDPPLRSFHMLCLSAICIPPAISTALLSLHTTYPISSSTYYGLDTGAIGFKLSLFFDFILAGCSSLEQFLAMPIVEGKCDTHPDLVKMARRMVHQKLGGYRTRVEFLPIAVFHYFGDDGRTKQNYLDYCCKPENMGMDFIDLFAHRFEELLRQANQIDAEVPSFHAYLSPMAKAGLKWSSRCLDVFKKFAIESDLKYVSRVLTLCATYLSLLAEGKGGVRSGPAANSEFIPALEMLKNPNKQTEGLEKLFEVTTGWIDEKTRMIRAARHLEAAAQVFATRRIKEICMPMIPILSSAVKKPEFKKVTVSACARVDLYGGWLDTPPITLDIAKSAVVNMAITVDGKKPLHASVERLSDISGLIVEISGEEQLTFASVESIFESHDKPNRPGSLICACLVATGLFDNPKPLSDILQTHYGIPTTGLKIMCKSELPHGSGLGTSSILAGALLAAIWSSLGVEYTLDHINHTVLYIEQLLTTGGGWQDSIGGLSPGLKITHFQTEATDGKHFLTKTIELPEKLRSEMQNRFALVYTGKTRLAKNLLQEVIRSWETHDGEAVEAIRTMQRNVDLTADKLAEG
;
A
#
# COMPACT_ATOMS: atom_id res chain seq x y z
N MET A 1 22.92 6.07 -7.89
CA MET A 1 23.86 5.28 -8.70
C MET A 1 23.04 4.26 -9.45
N GLU A 2 23.33 4.05 -10.72
CA GLU A 2 22.58 3.15 -11.58
C GLU A 2 23.53 2.05 -12.09
N TRP A 3 23.15 0.80 -11.86
CA TRP A 3 23.91 -0.39 -12.21
C TRP A 3 23.26 -1.06 -13.43
N ASP A 4 24.04 -1.43 -14.45
CA ASP A 4 23.49 -2.23 -15.54
C ASP A 4 23.08 -3.62 -15.04
N VAL A 5 23.89 -4.21 -14.14
CA VAL A 5 23.61 -5.51 -13.53
C VAL A 5 23.96 -5.53 -12.05
N VAL A 6 23.04 -6.05 -11.23
CA VAL A 6 23.31 -6.48 -9.85
C VAL A 6 23.10 -8.00 -9.77
N ALA A 7 24.18 -8.73 -9.53
CA ALA A 7 24.16 -10.18 -9.33
C ALA A 7 24.44 -10.50 -7.87
N PHE A 8 23.55 -11.27 -7.24
CA PHE A 8 23.73 -11.79 -5.89
C PHE A 8 23.98 -13.29 -5.97
N THR A 9 25.19 -13.75 -5.67
CA THR A 9 25.50 -15.18 -5.68
C THR A 9 25.07 -15.82 -4.36
N VAL A 10 24.51 -17.02 -4.45
CA VAL A 10 24.11 -17.85 -3.31
C VAL A 10 24.74 -19.23 -3.42
N ARG A 11 24.99 -19.88 -2.29
CA ARG A 11 25.56 -21.22 -2.26
C ARG A 11 24.63 -22.24 -2.92
N TYR A 12 25.18 -23.35 -3.39
CA TYR A 12 24.41 -24.48 -3.89
C TYR A 12 23.43 -25.00 -2.84
N ASN A 13 22.16 -25.18 -3.24
CA ASN A 13 21.03 -25.52 -2.38
C ASN A 13 20.78 -24.49 -1.26
N GLN A 14 20.92 -23.19 -1.55
CA GLN A 14 20.70 -22.12 -0.58
C GLN A 14 19.27 -22.17 -0.01
N PRO A 15 19.10 -22.29 1.32
CA PRO A 15 17.79 -22.16 1.94
C PRO A 15 17.17 -20.79 1.67
N ARG A 16 15.87 -20.78 1.37
CA ARG A 16 15.08 -19.53 1.20
C ARG A 16 15.62 -18.58 0.14
N LYS A 17 16.22 -19.11 -0.94
CA LYS A 17 16.63 -18.35 -2.13
C LYS A 17 15.53 -17.40 -2.64
N ASP A 18 14.28 -17.87 -2.71
CA ASP A 18 13.13 -17.06 -3.14
C ASP A 18 12.88 -15.85 -2.22
N GLU A 19 13.13 -15.99 -0.91
CA GLU A 19 12.99 -14.88 0.05
C GLU A 19 14.11 -13.85 -0.14
N ILE A 20 15.34 -14.29 -0.44
CA ILE A 20 16.45 -13.40 -0.79
C ILE A 20 16.11 -12.58 -2.03
N GLU A 21 15.63 -13.24 -3.08
CA GLU A 21 15.23 -12.58 -4.32
C GLU A 21 14.08 -11.58 -4.08
N HIS A 22 13.07 -11.98 -3.30
CA HIS A 22 11.97 -11.09 -2.94
C HIS A 22 12.44 -9.86 -2.18
N THR A 23 13.38 -10.05 -1.23
CA THR A 23 13.94 -8.97 -0.43
C THR A 23 14.74 -8.00 -1.29
N LEU A 24 15.61 -8.50 -2.17
CA LEU A 24 16.39 -7.65 -3.09
C LEU A 24 15.49 -6.86 -4.04
N LYS A 25 14.44 -7.47 -4.61
CA LYS A 25 13.44 -6.77 -5.43
C LYS A 25 12.70 -5.69 -4.64
N TRP A 26 12.43 -5.93 -3.36
CA TRP A 26 11.81 -4.94 -2.49
C TRP A 26 12.76 -3.78 -2.18
N LEU A 27 14.03 -4.05 -1.85
CA LEU A 27 15.05 -3.02 -1.63
C LEU A 27 15.24 -2.14 -2.88
N GLN A 28 15.22 -2.72 -4.08
CA GLN A 28 15.22 -1.99 -5.34
C GLN A 28 14.01 -1.05 -5.46
N LYS A 29 12.79 -1.53 -5.17
CA LYS A 29 11.56 -0.71 -5.19
C LYS A 29 11.59 0.43 -4.16
N CYS A 30 12.21 0.22 -3.01
CA CYS A 30 12.40 1.26 -2.01
C CYS A 30 13.47 2.29 -2.41
N GLY A 31 14.25 2.02 -3.46
CA GLY A 31 15.29 2.91 -3.97
C GLY A 31 16.65 2.76 -3.28
N VAL A 32 16.93 1.62 -2.65
CA VAL A 32 18.26 1.34 -2.05
C VAL A 32 19.34 1.22 -3.12
N PHE A 33 19.00 0.64 -4.28
CA PHE A 33 19.83 0.59 -5.47
C PHE A 33 18.92 0.60 -6.71
N SER A 34 19.49 0.97 -7.87
CA SER A 34 18.82 0.90 -9.17
C SER A 34 19.58 -0.04 -10.08
N THR A 35 18.86 -0.90 -10.80
CA THR A 35 19.44 -1.74 -11.84
C THR A 35 18.45 -2.15 -12.91
N ASP A 36 18.94 -2.33 -14.14
CA ASP A 36 18.16 -2.90 -15.25
C ASP A 36 17.99 -4.41 -15.10
N LEU A 37 19.01 -5.10 -14.56
CA LEU A 37 19.03 -6.54 -14.42
C LEU A 37 19.47 -6.97 -13.02
N LEU A 38 18.52 -7.50 -12.25
CA LEU A 38 18.77 -8.13 -10.95
C LEU A 38 18.79 -9.66 -11.10
N LEU A 39 19.90 -10.30 -10.73
CA LEU A 39 20.07 -11.75 -10.77
C LEU A 39 20.38 -12.32 -9.38
N VAL A 40 19.70 -13.41 -8.99
CA VAL A 40 20.11 -14.23 -7.84
C VAL A 40 20.65 -15.55 -8.37
N ILE A 41 21.97 -15.68 -8.36
CA ILE A 41 22.72 -16.73 -9.05
C ILE A 41 23.14 -17.79 -8.04
N GLU A 42 22.69 -19.02 -8.23
CA GLU A 42 23.12 -20.13 -7.39
C GLU A 42 24.41 -20.74 -7.91
N ASP A 43 25.31 -21.10 -6.99
CA ASP A 43 26.50 -21.84 -7.34
C ASP A 43 26.11 -23.19 -7.98
N PRO A 44 26.78 -23.60 -9.06
CA PRO A 44 26.42 -24.77 -9.86
C PRO A 44 26.64 -26.10 -9.13
N CYS A 45 27.53 -26.13 -8.13
CA CYS A 45 27.68 -27.24 -7.19
C CYS A 45 28.23 -26.75 -5.84
N ALA A 46 28.29 -27.65 -4.87
CA ALA A 46 28.84 -27.34 -3.56
C ALA A 46 30.33 -26.96 -3.64
N ASP A 47 30.72 -25.97 -2.82
CA ASP A 47 32.09 -25.60 -2.50
C ASP A 47 33.01 -25.16 -3.67
N ILE A 48 32.48 -24.43 -4.65
CA ILE A 48 33.28 -23.92 -5.78
C ILE A 48 34.19 -22.71 -5.46
N GLY A 49 34.07 -22.14 -4.25
CA GLY A 49 34.87 -21.01 -3.79
C GLY A 49 34.52 -19.67 -4.45
N SER A 50 35.01 -18.56 -3.88
CA SER A 50 34.66 -17.21 -4.32
C SER A 50 35.10 -16.88 -5.75
N GLY A 51 36.23 -17.46 -6.20
CA GLY A 51 36.70 -17.32 -7.57
C GLY A 51 35.78 -18.06 -8.54
N GLY A 52 35.37 -19.27 -8.19
CA GLY A 52 34.39 -20.04 -8.94
C GLY A 52 33.05 -19.30 -9.05
N SER A 53 32.51 -18.84 -7.92
CA SER A 53 31.25 -18.09 -7.88
C SER A 53 31.31 -16.81 -8.71
N THR A 54 32.44 -16.09 -8.67
CA THR A 54 32.66 -14.90 -9.50
C THR A 54 32.63 -15.25 -11.00
N LEU A 55 33.35 -16.30 -11.40
CA LEU A 55 33.42 -16.73 -12.80
C LEU A 55 32.05 -17.21 -13.31
N ASN A 56 31.34 -18.01 -12.52
CA ASN A 56 30.01 -18.48 -12.85
C ASN A 56 29.00 -17.32 -12.95
N ALA A 57 29.07 -16.35 -12.04
CA ALA A 57 28.24 -15.15 -12.09
C ALA A 57 28.52 -14.32 -13.35
N LEU A 58 29.81 -14.10 -13.68
CA LEU A 58 30.23 -13.40 -14.90
C LEU A 58 29.71 -14.08 -16.17
N LEU A 59 29.74 -15.42 -16.22
CA LEU A 59 29.20 -16.18 -17.34
C LEU A 59 27.70 -15.92 -17.52
N ILE A 60 26.91 -16.17 -16.47
CA ILE A 60 25.45 -16.05 -16.53
C ILE A 60 25.02 -14.61 -16.84
N LEU A 61 25.64 -13.61 -16.22
CA LEU A 61 25.30 -12.22 -16.52
C LEU A 61 25.72 -11.80 -17.94
N ALA A 62 26.84 -12.31 -18.46
CA ALA A 62 27.25 -12.03 -19.82
C ALA A 62 26.26 -12.62 -20.83
N GLU A 63 25.71 -13.81 -20.56
CA GLU A 63 24.66 -14.41 -21.39
C GLU A 63 23.37 -13.58 -21.39
N GLN A 64 22.95 -13.09 -20.22
CA GLN A 64 21.78 -12.21 -20.12
C GLN A 64 21.99 -10.88 -20.85
N LEU A 65 23.18 -10.28 -20.73
CA LEU A 65 23.55 -9.07 -21.46
C LEU A 65 23.67 -9.29 -22.97
N CYS A 66 24.17 -10.46 -23.40
CA CYS A 66 24.18 -10.84 -24.81
C CYS A 66 22.75 -10.94 -25.36
N SER A 67 21.89 -11.66 -24.64
CA SER A 67 20.48 -11.85 -25.00
C SER A 67 19.72 -10.52 -25.08
N SER A 68 19.88 -9.63 -24.09
CA SER A 68 19.21 -8.32 -24.08
C SER A 68 19.67 -7.40 -25.21
N ARG A 69 20.89 -7.58 -25.72
CA ARG A 69 21.45 -6.86 -26.87
C ARG A 69 21.24 -7.58 -28.21
N GLY A 70 20.49 -8.67 -28.24
CA GLY A 70 20.12 -9.40 -29.46
C GLY A 70 21.21 -10.32 -30.02
N TYR A 71 22.26 -10.62 -29.25
CA TYR A 71 23.27 -11.61 -29.64
C TYR A 71 22.76 -13.03 -29.40
N THR A 72 23.09 -13.95 -30.30
CA THR A 72 22.72 -15.37 -30.20
C THR A 72 23.83 -16.27 -29.65
N VAL A 73 25.02 -15.71 -29.42
CA VAL A 73 26.20 -16.37 -28.88
C VAL A 73 26.86 -15.50 -27.82
N LEU A 74 27.50 -16.12 -26.84
CA LEU A 74 28.24 -15.40 -25.80
C LEU A 74 29.38 -14.58 -26.41
N THR A 75 29.42 -13.30 -26.11
CA THR A 75 30.50 -12.38 -26.50
C THR A 75 30.98 -11.64 -25.26
N GLU A 76 32.25 -11.80 -24.90
CA GLU A 76 32.81 -11.22 -23.67
C GLU A 76 32.83 -9.67 -23.68
N ASP A 77 32.84 -9.07 -24.88
CA ASP A 77 32.82 -7.61 -25.05
C ASP A 77 31.56 -6.94 -24.48
N VAL A 78 30.48 -7.70 -24.18
CA VAL A 78 29.29 -7.12 -23.53
C VAL A 78 29.58 -6.55 -22.14
N LEU A 79 30.64 -7.03 -21.49
CA LEU A 79 31.13 -6.51 -20.21
C LEU A 79 31.79 -5.13 -20.37
N ARG A 80 32.25 -4.77 -21.58
CA ARG A 80 32.84 -3.46 -21.85
C ARG A 80 31.75 -2.38 -21.79
N GLY A 81 31.89 -1.48 -20.82
CA GLY A 81 30.94 -0.38 -20.61
C GLY A 81 29.77 -0.71 -19.68
N ALA A 82 29.70 -1.93 -19.12
CA ALA A 82 28.68 -2.29 -18.13
C ALA A 82 29.18 -2.04 -16.70
N ARG A 83 28.37 -1.37 -15.88
CA ARG A 83 28.52 -1.26 -14.42
C ARG A 83 27.91 -2.49 -13.78
N ILE A 84 28.78 -3.37 -13.29
CA ILE A 84 28.38 -4.66 -12.75
C ILE A 84 28.68 -4.69 -11.27
N LEU A 85 27.72 -5.14 -10.46
CA LEU A 85 27.89 -5.41 -9.04
C LEU A 85 27.61 -6.88 -8.75
N ILE A 86 28.61 -7.62 -8.28
CA ILE A 86 28.52 -9.00 -7.83
C ILE A 86 28.64 -9.02 -6.30
N LEU A 87 27.62 -9.52 -5.62
CA LEU A 87 27.60 -9.69 -4.17
C LEU A 87 27.60 -11.18 -3.83
N HIS A 88 28.58 -11.64 -3.06
CA HIS A 88 28.65 -13.03 -2.61
C HIS A 88 27.94 -13.23 -1.28
N SER A 89 27.06 -14.23 -1.19
CA SER A 89 26.42 -14.62 0.07
C SER A 89 27.46 -15.08 1.10
N GLY A 90 27.41 -14.50 2.30
CA GLY A 90 28.11 -15.02 3.47
C GLY A 90 27.57 -16.39 3.92
N PRO A 91 28.14 -16.97 4.99
CA PRO A 91 27.67 -18.24 5.52
C PRO A 91 26.20 -18.16 5.97
N SER A 92 25.39 -19.13 5.53
CA SER A 92 24.03 -19.35 6.02
C SER A 92 24.04 -20.34 7.18
N SER A 93 23.22 -20.09 8.21
CA SER A 93 23.01 -21.02 9.32
C SER A 93 21.52 -21.24 9.57
N THR A 94 21.19 -22.13 10.51
CA THR A 94 19.79 -22.29 10.98
C THR A 94 19.24 -21.00 11.57
N GLU A 95 20.07 -20.20 12.26
CA GLU A 95 19.68 -18.89 12.80
C GLU A 95 19.59 -17.80 11.73
N PHE A 96 20.45 -17.86 10.70
CA PHE A 96 20.48 -16.89 9.60
C PHE A 96 20.33 -17.62 8.26
N PRO A 97 19.12 -18.07 7.91
CA PRO A 97 18.92 -18.89 6.72
C PRO A 97 19.13 -18.12 5.41
N GLN A 98 18.94 -16.79 5.42
CA GLN A 98 19.28 -15.90 4.30
C GLN A 98 20.71 -15.33 4.39
N GLY A 99 21.44 -15.66 5.48
CA GLY A 99 22.72 -15.06 5.83
C GLY A 99 22.59 -13.81 6.73
N PRO A 100 23.64 -13.45 7.49
CA PRO A 100 23.61 -12.36 8.47
C PRO A 100 23.39 -10.99 7.84
N ALA A 101 23.72 -10.81 6.56
CA ALA A 101 23.50 -9.56 5.85
C ALA A 101 22.02 -9.20 5.67
N PHE A 102 21.14 -10.21 5.73
CA PHE A 102 19.69 -10.06 5.63
C PHE A 102 18.97 -10.07 6.99
N ALA A 103 19.71 -10.12 8.09
CA ALA A 103 19.11 -10.06 9.40
C ALA A 103 18.78 -8.61 9.78
N SER A 104 17.64 -8.41 10.44
CA SER A 104 17.20 -7.12 10.97
C SER A 104 16.86 -7.23 12.45
N GLN A 105 17.16 -6.18 13.21
CA GLN A 105 16.73 -6.04 14.60
C GLN A 105 15.26 -5.58 14.73
N GLY A 106 14.61 -5.27 13.62
CA GLY A 106 13.29 -4.65 13.62
C GLY A 106 13.34 -3.16 13.95
N SER A 107 14.45 -2.51 13.67
CA SER A 107 14.54 -1.06 13.51
C SER A 107 14.45 -0.71 12.02
N LEU A 108 14.04 0.52 11.72
CA LEU A 108 13.97 1.03 10.35
C LEU A 108 15.00 2.14 10.12
N ARG A 109 15.46 2.23 8.88
CA ARG A 109 16.27 3.32 8.34
C ARG A 109 15.44 4.15 7.37
N GLN A 110 15.49 5.47 7.50
CA GLN A 110 15.00 6.37 6.47
C GLN A 110 16.07 6.55 5.39
N LEU A 111 15.72 6.33 4.14
CA LEU A 111 16.54 6.60 2.97
C LEU A 111 16.46 8.08 2.57
N GLU A 112 17.42 8.55 1.78
CA GLU A 112 17.46 9.95 1.28
C GLU A 112 16.19 10.34 0.50
N ASN A 113 15.55 9.37 -0.16
CA ASN A 113 14.30 9.57 -0.90
C ASN A 113 13.03 9.60 -0.01
N GLY A 114 13.18 9.53 1.31
CA GLY A 114 12.08 9.54 2.28
C GLY A 114 11.47 8.16 2.58
N ASN A 115 11.79 7.12 1.80
CA ASN A 115 11.30 5.77 2.05
C ASN A 115 11.95 5.16 3.30
N PHE A 116 11.25 4.22 3.92
CA PHE A 116 11.76 3.45 5.06
C PHE A 116 12.06 2.02 4.67
N VAL A 117 13.22 1.52 5.12
CA VAL A 117 13.61 0.11 4.97
C VAL A 117 14.01 -0.47 6.32
N ALA A 118 13.93 -1.79 6.46
CA ALA A 118 14.49 -2.46 7.62
C ALA A 118 16.00 -2.19 7.70
N GLU A 119 16.48 -1.83 8.89
CA GLU A 119 17.91 -1.71 9.14
C GLU A 119 18.52 -3.12 9.03
N MET A 120 19.36 -3.30 8.01
CA MET A 120 19.98 -4.56 7.63
C MET A 120 21.39 -4.28 7.12
N PRO A 121 22.40 -5.13 7.40
CA PRO A 121 23.75 -4.89 6.91
C PRO A 121 23.87 -4.76 5.38
N ILE A 122 23.02 -5.47 4.63
CA ILE A 122 23.01 -5.37 3.16
C ILE A 122 22.62 -3.98 2.66
N VAL A 123 21.74 -3.25 3.37
CA VAL A 123 21.37 -1.87 3.02
C VAL A 123 22.59 -0.96 3.12
N GLN A 124 23.36 -1.08 4.20
CA GLN A 124 24.60 -0.32 4.38
C GLN A 124 25.65 -0.67 3.31
N LEU A 125 25.74 -1.95 2.91
CA LEU A 125 26.66 -2.37 1.86
C LEU A 125 26.33 -1.72 0.51
N PHE A 126 25.05 -1.67 0.15
CA PHE A 126 24.60 -0.97 -1.06
C PHE A 126 24.90 0.53 -1.01
N GLU A 127 24.66 1.18 0.12
CA GLU A 127 25.01 2.60 0.29
C GLU A 127 26.51 2.84 0.11
N ASN A 128 27.34 2.01 0.73
CA ASN A 128 28.78 2.14 0.62
C ASN A 128 29.24 1.99 -0.83
N VAL A 129 28.85 0.90 -1.51
CA VAL A 129 29.28 0.67 -2.89
C VAL A 129 28.72 1.71 -3.86
N ASN A 130 27.48 2.17 -3.65
CA ASN A 130 26.90 3.26 -4.43
C ASN A 130 27.63 4.59 -4.23
N CYS A 131 28.22 4.81 -3.06
CA CYS A 131 29.07 5.96 -2.79
C CYS A 131 30.43 5.80 -3.48
N LEU A 132 31.07 4.64 -3.32
CA LEU A 132 32.39 4.37 -3.89
C LEU A 132 32.40 4.35 -5.42
N ALA A 133 31.33 3.84 -6.06
CA ALA A 133 31.24 3.72 -7.50
C ALA A 133 30.76 5.00 -8.21
N ARG A 134 30.27 5.99 -7.46
CA ARG A 134 29.68 7.21 -8.02
C ARG A 134 30.76 8.05 -8.70
N GLY A 135 30.52 8.42 -9.96
CA GLY A 135 31.43 9.30 -10.70
C GLY A 135 32.64 8.61 -11.34
N HIS A 136 32.70 7.27 -11.28
CA HIS A 136 33.76 6.48 -11.91
C HIS A 136 33.26 5.74 -13.17
N ASP A 137 34.22 5.28 -13.96
CA ASP A 137 34.00 4.48 -15.17
C ASP A 137 33.25 3.17 -14.87
N PRO A 138 32.60 2.56 -15.88
CA PRO A 138 32.01 1.23 -15.74
C PRO A 138 33.05 0.16 -15.38
N LEU A 139 32.92 -0.40 -14.17
CA LEU A 139 33.79 -1.43 -13.60
C LEU A 139 32.93 -2.59 -13.08
N THR A 140 33.55 -3.76 -12.91
CA THR A 140 32.95 -4.89 -12.19
C THR A 140 33.34 -4.82 -10.72
N TRP A 141 32.35 -4.69 -9.84
CA TRP A 141 32.53 -4.69 -8.39
C TRP A 141 32.22 -6.09 -7.85
N VAL A 142 33.09 -6.64 -7.03
CA VAL A 142 32.89 -7.94 -6.36
C VAL A 142 33.03 -7.74 -4.86
N LEU A 143 31.96 -8.00 -4.10
CA LEU A 143 31.93 -7.78 -2.65
C LEU A 143 31.35 -9.00 -1.90
N GLY A 144 31.94 -9.31 -0.75
CA GLY A 144 31.37 -10.28 0.20
C GLY A 144 30.35 -9.63 1.14
N THR A 145 29.33 -10.40 1.53
CA THR A 145 28.33 -9.97 2.53
C THR A 145 28.64 -10.48 3.95
N GLU A 146 29.87 -10.94 4.17
CA GLU A 146 30.35 -11.52 5.43
C GLU A 146 30.82 -10.50 6.46
N ALA A 147 30.73 -9.20 6.18
CA ALA A 147 31.06 -8.13 7.11
C ALA A 147 30.11 -6.95 6.94
N TYR A 148 29.80 -6.29 8.06
CA TYR A 148 29.24 -4.94 8.07
C TYR A 148 30.37 -3.94 8.21
N TRP A 149 30.34 -2.90 7.38
CA TRP A 149 31.22 -1.77 7.52
C TRP A 149 30.53 -0.48 7.11
N LYS A 150 31.00 0.64 7.64
CA LYS A 150 30.43 1.97 7.36
C LYS A 150 31.54 2.97 7.10
N LEU A 151 31.43 3.68 5.99
CA LEU A 151 32.34 4.78 5.64
C LEU A 151 32.15 5.96 6.61
N ASP A 152 33.24 6.65 6.91
CA ASP A 152 33.19 7.92 7.65
C ASP A 152 32.35 8.95 6.88
N LYS A 153 31.43 9.62 7.58
CA LYS A 153 30.55 10.65 7.00
C LYS A 153 31.33 11.89 6.54
N ASN A 154 32.48 12.16 7.15
CA ASN A 154 33.33 13.31 6.81
C ASN A 154 34.32 13.01 5.68
N TRP A 155 34.22 11.83 5.07
CA TRP A 155 35.12 11.40 4.02
C TRP A 155 34.90 12.18 2.71
N ALA A 156 35.98 12.70 2.15
CA ALA A 156 36.02 13.21 0.78
C ALA A 156 36.05 12.02 -0.18
N ALA A 157 35.09 11.96 -1.12
CA ALA A 157 34.92 10.86 -2.09
C ALA A 157 36.24 10.33 -2.69
N LEU A 158 36.22 9.07 -3.14
CA LEU A 158 37.37 8.38 -3.77
C LEU A 158 38.01 9.31 -4.81
N LYS A 159 39.35 9.41 -4.77
CA LYS A 159 40.06 10.25 -5.73
C LYS A 159 39.75 9.75 -7.14
N PRO A 160 39.58 10.64 -8.14
CA PRO A 160 39.24 10.24 -9.50
C PRO A 160 40.19 9.20 -10.11
N ASP A 161 41.46 9.19 -9.70
CA ASP A 161 42.53 8.29 -10.14
C ASP A 161 42.71 7.04 -9.27
N ALA A 162 41.90 6.85 -8.21
CA ALA A 162 42.00 5.69 -7.32
C ALA A 162 41.52 4.38 -7.98
N LEU A 163 40.60 4.48 -8.94
CA LEU A 163 40.14 3.35 -9.74
C LEU A 163 40.78 3.44 -11.12
N SER A 164 41.51 2.40 -11.51
CA SER A 164 42.25 2.33 -12.76
C SER A 164 41.59 1.39 -13.75
N ASN A 165 41.74 1.65 -15.05
CA ASN A 165 41.35 0.71 -16.10
C ASN A 165 42.43 -0.34 -16.41
N HIS A 166 43.58 -0.31 -15.72
CA HIS A 166 44.76 -1.12 -16.04
C HIS A 166 45.17 -2.12 -14.94
N HIS A 167 44.65 -1.97 -13.72
CA HIS A 167 44.96 -2.87 -12.60
C HIS A 167 43.69 -3.13 -11.79
N ILE A 168 43.68 -4.26 -11.07
CA ILE A 168 42.62 -4.54 -10.10
C ILE A 168 42.78 -3.59 -8.91
N THR A 169 41.68 -3.08 -8.34
CA THR A 169 41.72 -2.31 -7.10
C THR A 169 41.08 -3.13 -5.98
N ALA A 170 41.84 -3.43 -4.93
CA ALA A 170 41.36 -4.11 -3.74
C ALA A 170 41.24 -3.13 -2.58
N PHE A 171 40.16 -3.21 -1.79
CA PHE A 171 39.96 -2.30 -0.67
C PHE A 171 40.44 -2.91 0.66
N THR A 172 40.95 -2.04 1.53
CA THR A 172 41.47 -2.42 2.85
C THR A 172 41.08 -1.44 3.94
N LEU A 173 41.18 -1.89 5.20
CA LEU A 173 41.30 -1.03 6.36
C LEU A 173 42.56 -1.37 7.17
N GLN A 174 43.00 -0.41 7.97
CA GLN A 174 44.02 -0.65 8.97
C GLN A 174 43.46 -1.50 10.11
N ALA A 175 44.10 -2.62 10.40
CA ALA A 175 43.70 -3.57 11.44
C ALA A 175 44.84 -3.84 12.45
N ASP A 176 44.44 -4.21 13.66
CA ASP A 176 45.36 -4.71 14.70
C ASP A 176 45.65 -6.22 14.52
N ASP A 177 46.56 -6.73 15.35
CA ASP A 177 46.97 -8.14 15.34
C ASP A 177 45.80 -9.11 15.63
N GLU A 178 44.85 -8.71 16.48
CA GLU A 178 43.71 -9.57 16.86
C GLU A 178 42.80 -9.79 15.65
N LEU A 179 42.44 -8.71 14.96
CA LEU A 179 41.59 -8.77 13.78
C LEU A 179 42.31 -9.47 12.62
N ALA A 180 43.60 -9.20 12.43
CA ALA A 180 44.42 -9.80 11.39
C ALA A 180 44.54 -11.32 11.50
N ARG A 181 44.60 -11.88 12.72
CA ARG A 181 44.63 -13.34 12.95
C ARG A 181 43.31 -14.05 12.59
N ARG A 182 42.22 -13.31 12.38
CA ARG A 182 40.92 -13.87 11.99
C ARG A 182 40.63 -13.75 10.48
N HIS A 183 41.42 -12.96 9.75
CA HIS A 183 41.14 -12.55 8.37
C HIS A 183 42.34 -12.76 7.43
N GLY A 184 42.13 -12.47 6.15
CA GLY A 184 43.22 -12.26 5.20
C GLY A 184 43.83 -10.87 5.36
N VAL A 185 45.14 -10.75 5.21
CA VAL A 185 45.86 -9.47 5.15
C VAL A 185 46.69 -9.39 3.88
N TYR A 186 46.69 -8.22 3.24
CA TYR A 186 47.53 -7.95 2.09
C TYR A 186 48.96 -7.68 2.53
N ASP A 187 49.92 -8.25 1.80
CA ASP A 187 51.29 -7.73 1.77
C ASP A 187 51.52 -6.99 0.45
N CYS A 188 52.11 -5.80 0.52
CA CYS A 188 52.25 -4.90 -0.62
C CYS A 188 53.68 -4.36 -0.74
N ASP A 189 54.04 -3.99 -1.97
CA ASP A 189 55.23 -3.19 -2.23
C ASP A 189 55.05 -1.71 -1.80
N GLN A 190 56.11 -0.92 -1.98
CA GLN A 190 56.14 0.52 -1.66
C GLN A 190 55.11 1.38 -2.44
N HIS A 191 54.47 0.83 -3.47
CA HIS A 191 53.46 1.48 -4.30
C HIS A 191 52.05 0.92 -4.05
N ASN A 192 51.86 0.20 -2.95
CA ASN A 192 50.61 -0.47 -2.56
C ASN A 192 50.14 -1.55 -3.56
N PHE A 193 51.03 -2.11 -4.38
CA PHE A 193 50.67 -3.28 -5.18
C PHE A 193 50.88 -4.55 -4.35
N VAL A 194 49.88 -5.43 -4.38
CA VAL A 194 49.90 -6.72 -3.69
C VAL A 194 51.08 -7.56 -4.20
N ILE A 195 51.80 -8.15 -3.27
CA ILE A 195 52.88 -9.13 -3.52
C ILE A 195 52.52 -10.50 -2.94
N ASP A 196 51.79 -10.54 -1.82
CA ASP A 196 51.31 -11.76 -1.19
C ASP A 196 50.03 -11.49 -0.37
N ILE A 197 49.32 -12.55 0.02
CA ILE A 197 48.15 -12.49 0.89
C ILE A 197 48.29 -13.54 1.99
N HIS A 198 48.37 -13.09 3.24
CA HIS A 198 48.45 -13.99 4.39
C HIS A 198 47.06 -14.24 4.98
N PHE A 199 46.68 -15.50 5.18
CA PHE A 199 45.38 -15.86 5.74
C PHE A 199 45.53 -16.35 7.18
N ARG A 200 45.01 -15.58 8.14
CA ARG A 200 45.03 -15.90 9.59
C ARG A 200 46.43 -16.11 10.18
N ASP A 201 47.46 -15.69 9.47
CA ASP A 201 48.87 -15.76 9.89
C ASP A 201 49.60 -14.47 9.47
N PRO A 202 49.27 -13.32 10.08
CA PRO A 202 49.82 -12.04 9.65
C PRO A 202 51.32 -11.91 10.00
N PRO A 203 52.14 -11.26 9.14
CA PRO A 203 53.53 -11.00 9.43
C PRO A 203 53.67 -10.03 10.61
N LEU A 204 54.79 -10.05 11.34
CA LEU A 204 55.02 -9.12 12.46
C LEU A 204 55.15 -7.67 11.97
N ARG A 205 54.14 -6.83 12.21
CA ARG A 205 54.06 -5.41 11.80
C ARG A 205 53.32 -4.56 12.84
N SER A 206 53.47 -3.24 12.78
CA SER A 206 52.77 -2.31 13.67
C SER A 206 51.28 -2.14 13.33
N PHE A 207 50.88 -2.47 12.11
CA PHE A 207 49.49 -2.53 11.65
C PHE A 207 49.39 -3.45 10.43
N HIS A 208 48.18 -3.91 10.12
CA HIS A 208 47.89 -4.80 8.99
C HIS A 208 46.91 -4.18 8.01
N MET A 209 47.05 -4.53 6.73
CA MET A 209 46.10 -4.18 5.67
C MET A 209 45.07 -5.31 5.53
N LEU A 210 43.92 -5.18 6.20
CA LEU A 210 42.88 -6.21 6.20
C LEU A 210 42.24 -6.38 4.81
N CYS A 211 41.98 -7.61 4.40
CA CYS A 211 41.15 -7.90 3.24
C CYS A 211 39.67 -7.67 3.57
N LEU A 212 39.04 -6.70 2.90
CA LEU A 212 37.61 -6.36 3.06
C LEU A 212 36.65 -7.23 2.24
N SER A 213 37.16 -8.22 1.51
CA SER A 213 36.39 -8.95 0.49
C SER A 213 35.71 -8.03 -0.53
N ALA A 214 36.28 -6.86 -0.84
CA ALA A 214 35.73 -5.87 -1.77
C ALA A 214 36.78 -5.46 -2.83
N ILE A 215 36.46 -5.69 -4.10
CA ILE A 215 37.40 -5.54 -5.23
C ILE A 215 36.68 -4.88 -6.42
N CYS A 216 37.39 -4.01 -7.15
CA CYS A 216 37.01 -3.52 -8.47
C CYS A 216 37.89 -4.14 -9.56
N ILE A 217 37.25 -4.68 -10.59
CA ILE A 217 37.88 -5.33 -11.72
C ILE A 217 37.56 -4.52 -12.99
N PRO A 218 38.59 -4.01 -13.69
CA PRO A 218 38.42 -3.32 -14.98
C PRO A 218 37.85 -4.21 -16.08
N PRO A 219 37.13 -3.66 -17.07
CA PRO A 219 36.49 -4.44 -18.12
C PRO A 219 37.41 -5.39 -18.89
N ALA A 220 38.65 -4.98 -19.17
CA ALA A 220 39.64 -5.83 -19.84
C ALA A 220 39.99 -7.08 -19.01
N ILE A 221 40.04 -6.93 -17.69
CA ILE A 221 40.36 -7.99 -16.75
C ILE A 221 39.13 -8.87 -16.51
N SER A 222 37.93 -8.30 -16.40
CA SER A 222 36.67 -9.06 -16.34
C SER A 222 36.46 -9.93 -17.59
N THR A 223 36.80 -9.39 -18.76
CA THR A 223 36.78 -10.13 -20.04
C THR A 223 37.80 -11.28 -20.03
N ALA A 224 39.05 -11.01 -19.62
CA ALA A 224 40.07 -12.04 -19.52
C ALA A 224 39.69 -13.15 -18.52
N LEU A 225 39.06 -12.79 -17.40
CA LEU A 225 38.54 -13.72 -16.41
C LEU A 225 37.41 -14.58 -16.99
N LEU A 226 36.42 -13.96 -17.66
CA LEU A 226 35.33 -14.67 -18.31
C LEU A 226 35.84 -15.68 -19.36
N SER A 227 36.93 -15.37 -20.07
CA SER A 227 37.52 -16.30 -21.06
C SER A 227 37.99 -17.64 -20.51
N LEU A 228 38.06 -17.79 -19.19
CA LEU A 228 38.41 -19.05 -18.53
C LEU A 228 37.22 -20.02 -18.37
N HIS A 229 35.98 -19.62 -18.67
CA HIS A 229 34.79 -20.44 -18.46
C HIS A 229 34.78 -21.78 -19.25
N THR A 230 35.53 -21.87 -20.35
CA THR A 230 35.70 -23.12 -21.13
C THR A 230 37.00 -23.87 -20.85
N THR A 231 37.80 -23.40 -19.90
CA THR A 231 39.18 -23.87 -19.69
C THR A 231 39.25 -24.88 -18.55
N TYR A 232 39.44 -26.17 -18.83
CA TYR A 232 39.58 -27.20 -17.78
C TYR A 232 40.90 -27.05 -16.99
N PRO A 233 40.93 -27.17 -15.64
CA PRO A 233 39.82 -27.54 -14.75
C PRO A 233 39.03 -26.34 -14.20
N ILE A 234 39.34 -25.10 -14.62
CA ILE A 234 38.68 -23.86 -14.16
C ILE A 234 37.19 -23.84 -14.55
N SER A 235 36.87 -24.34 -15.75
CA SER A 235 35.49 -24.47 -16.24
C SER A 235 34.61 -25.28 -15.30
N SER A 236 35.17 -26.22 -14.55
CA SER A 236 34.46 -27.06 -13.59
C SER A 236 33.91 -26.31 -12.38
N SER A 237 34.24 -25.02 -12.22
CA SER A 237 33.64 -24.13 -11.22
C SER A 237 32.39 -23.39 -11.75
N THR A 238 32.00 -23.63 -13.00
CA THR A 238 30.84 -22.99 -13.67
C THR A 238 29.79 -24.03 -14.06
N TYR A 239 28.53 -23.59 -14.23
CA TYR A 239 27.48 -24.48 -14.72
C TYR A 239 27.84 -25.10 -16.07
N TYR A 240 28.48 -24.33 -16.96
CA TYR A 240 28.89 -24.78 -18.28
C TYR A 240 29.87 -25.96 -18.23
N GLY A 241 30.84 -25.94 -17.30
CA GLY A 241 31.74 -27.08 -17.11
C GLY A 241 31.02 -28.30 -16.54
N LEU A 242 30.13 -28.13 -15.56
CA LEU A 242 29.38 -29.25 -14.98
C LEU A 242 28.46 -29.94 -16.00
N ASP A 243 27.84 -29.17 -16.90
CA ASP A 243 26.98 -29.71 -17.96
C ASP A 243 27.76 -30.59 -18.96
N THR A 244 29.10 -30.44 -19.02
CA THR A 244 29.98 -31.32 -19.80
C THR A 244 30.47 -32.56 -19.03
N GLY A 245 29.97 -32.77 -17.81
CA GLY A 245 30.32 -33.90 -16.93
C GLY A 245 31.56 -33.67 -16.07
N ALA A 246 32.03 -32.42 -15.94
CA ALA A 246 33.15 -32.11 -15.06
C ALA A 246 32.75 -32.24 -13.58
N ILE A 247 33.72 -32.57 -12.72
CA ILE A 247 33.54 -32.60 -11.27
C ILE A 247 33.93 -31.22 -10.72
N GLY A 248 33.10 -30.68 -9.82
CA GLY A 248 33.28 -29.37 -9.19
C GLY A 248 34.72 -29.10 -8.76
N PHE A 249 35.20 -27.89 -9.05
CA PHE A 249 36.57 -27.46 -8.73
C PHE A 249 36.55 -26.15 -7.94
N LYS A 250 37.31 -26.08 -6.85
CA LYS A 250 37.28 -24.94 -5.93
C LYS A 250 38.34 -23.90 -6.25
N LEU A 251 37.91 -22.66 -6.52
CA LEU A 251 38.80 -21.53 -6.83
C LEU A 251 38.60 -20.35 -5.88
N SER A 252 39.70 -19.75 -5.43
CA SER A 252 39.70 -18.53 -4.65
C SER A 252 39.93 -17.29 -5.50
N LEU A 253 39.06 -16.28 -5.36
CA LEU A 253 39.27 -14.97 -5.98
C LEU A 253 40.59 -14.32 -5.53
N PHE A 254 40.99 -14.56 -4.27
CA PHE A 254 42.20 -13.97 -3.70
C PHE A 254 43.44 -14.80 -4.01
N PHE A 255 43.41 -16.10 -3.71
CA PHE A 255 44.61 -16.95 -3.78
C PHE A 255 44.89 -17.51 -5.17
N ASP A 256 43.86 -17.67 -6.02
CA ASP A 256 44.05 -18.21 -7.37
C ASP A 256 43.98 -17.13 -8.45
N PHE A 257 43.18 -16.06 -8.29
CA PHE A 257 43.07 -15.01 -9.31
C PHE A 257 43.92 -13.76 -9.00
N ILE A 258 43.77 -13.13 -7.83
CA ILE A 258 44.54 -11.92 -7.49
C ILE A 258 46.05 -12.20 -7.45
N LEU A 259 46.48 -13.25 -6.75
CA LEU A 259 47.91 -13.56 -6.63
C LEU A 259 48.58 -13.94 -7.96
N ALA A 260 47.81 -14.38 -8.96
CA ALA A 260 48.34 -14.68 -10.29
C ALA A 260 48.99 -13.46 -10.95
N GLY A 261 48.44 -12.26 -10.74
CA GLY A 261 48.98 -11.01 -11.26
C GLY A 261 50.09 -10.36 -10.42
N CYS A 262 50.43 -10.96 -9.28
CA CYS A 262 51.33 -10.36 -8.28
C CYS A 262 52.74 -10.96 -8.26
N SER A 263 52.94 -12.11 -8.91
CA SER A 263 54.22 -12.84 -8.88
C SER A 263 54.55 -13.48 -10.24
N SER A 264 55.82 -13.89 -10.41
CA SER A 264 56.22 -14.68 -11.57
C SER A 264 55.50 -16.04 -11.57
N LEU A 265 55.37 -16.68 -12.73
CA LEU A 265 54.69 -17.98 -12.83
C LEU A 265 55.31 -19.01 -11.87
N GLU A 266 56.64 -19.04 -11.76
CA GLU A 266 57.34 -19.99 -10.88
C GLU A 266 57.03 -19.73 -9.40
N GLN A 267 57.02 -18.46 -8.98
CA GLN A 267 56.65 -18.06 -7.62
C GLN A 267 55.19 -18.39 -7.32
N PHE A 268 54.27 -18.08 -8.24
CA PHE A 268 52.84 -18.33 -8.08
C PHE A 268 52.52 -19.83 -7.94
N LEU A 269 53.22 -20.68 -8.71
CA LEU A 269 53.09 -22.13 -8.60
C LEU A 269 53.73 -22.71 -7.34
N ALA A 270 54.70 -22.01 -6.73
CA ALA A 270 55.36 -22.40 -5.49
C ALA A 270 54.59 -21.94 -4.22
N MET A 271 53.66 -20.99 -4.34
CA MET A 271 52.85 -20.50 -3.22
C MET A 271 52.00 -21.63 -2.61
N PRO A 272 51.89 -21.69 -1.27
CA PRO A 272 51.13 -22.73 -0.59
C PRO A 272 49.64 -22.69 -0.97
N ILE A 273 49.00 -23.86 -0.91
CA ILE A 273 47.55 -23.99 -1.08
C ILE A 273 46.91 -23.66 0.27
N VAL A 274 46.05 -22.64 0.30
CA VAL A 274 45.35 -22.24 1.52
C VAL A 274 44.16 -23.19 1.75
N GLU A 275 44.25 -24.00 2.80
CA GLU A 275 43.24 -24.99 3.16
C GLU A 275 41.86 -24.34 3.34
N GLY A 276 40.83 -24.98 2.80
CA GLY A 276 39.45 -24.48 2.85
C GLY A 276 39.17 -23.28 1.93
N LYS A 277 40.16 -22.73 1.22
CA LYS A 277 39.97 -21.64 0.24
C LYS A 277 40.21 -22.06 -1.21
N CYS A 278 41.12 -23.00 -1.44
CA CYS A 278 41.42 -23.54 -2.77
C CYS A 278 41.11 -25.05 -2.82
N ASP A 279 41.10 -25.62 -4.02
CA ASP A 279 40.97 -27.08 -4.21
C ASP A 279 42.14 -27.85 -3.58
N THR A 280 41.91 -29.11 -3.22
CA THR A 280 42.91 -29.96 -2.56
C THR A 280 43.70 -30.82 -3.54
N HIS A 281 43.30 -30.90 -4.82
CA HIS A 281 43.98 -31.75 -5.80
C HIS A 281 45.21 -31.05 -6.41
N PRO A 282 46.45 -31.39 -6.01
CA PRO A 282 47.61 -30.51 -6.24
C PRO A 282 47.97 -30.31 -7.72
N ASP A 283 47.79 -31.36 -8.55
CA ASP A 283 48.10 -31.29 -9.98
C ASP A 283 47.08 -30.44 -10.74
N LEU A 284 45.79 -30.56 -10.41
CA LEU A 284 44.74 -29.71 -11.00
C LEU A 284 44.88 -28.26 -10.56
N VAL A 285 45.24 -28.00 -9.30
CA VAL A 285 45.53 -26.64 -8.82
C VAL A 285 46.70 -26.03 -9.58
N LYS A 286 47.81 -26.76 -9.74
CA LYS A 286 48.95 -26.28 -10.54
C LYS A 286 48.56 -26.02 -12.00
N MET A 287 47.73 -26.89 -12.59
CA MET A 287 47.23 -26.71 -13.96
C MET A 287 46.35 -25.45 -14.06
N ALA A 288 45.38 -25.28 -13.15
CA ALA A 288 44.52 -24.11 -13.06
C ALA A 288 45.35 -22.82 -12.93
N ARG A 289 46.26 -22.77 -11.95
CA ARG A 289 47.13 -21.61 -11.71
C ARG A 289 47.97 -21.22 -12.93
N ARG A 290 48.49 -22.18 -13.71
CA ARG A 290 49.18 -21.86 -14.97
C ARG A 290 48.28 -21.14 -15.98
N MET A 291 47.04 -21.62 -16.16
CA MET A 291 46.12 -21.05 -17.13
C MET A 291 45.58 -19.70 -16.67
N VAL A 292 45.34 -19.54 -15.37
CA VAL A 292 45.02 -18.22 -14.79
C VAL A 292 46.19 -17.25 -15.01
N HIS A 293 47.43 -17.64 -14.68
CA HIS A 293 48.60 -16.77 -14.85
C HIS A 293 48.81 -16.37 -16.32
N GLN A 294 48.57 -17.29 -17.26
CA GLN A 294 48.63 -16.99 -18.69
C GLN A 294 47.66 -15.87 -19.11
N LYS A 295 46.48 -15.79 -18.49
CA LYS A 295 45.46 -14.77 -18.79
C LYS A 295 45.59 -13.52 -17.95
N LEU A 296 45.96 -13.66 -16.67
CA LEU A 296 45.88 -12.61 -15.65
C LEU A 296 47.23 -12.15 -15.11
N GLY A 297 48.33 -12.84 -15.42
CA GLY A 297 49.65 -12.59 -14.84
C GLY A 297 50.25 -11.21 -15.11
N GLY A 298 49.73 -10.50 -16.12
CA GLY A 298 50.12 -9.12 -16.43
C GLY A 298 49.34 -8.04 -15.66
N TYR A 299 48.28 -8.40 -14.94
CA TYR A 299 47.40 -7.45 -14.26
C TYR A 299 47.65 -7.44 -12.76
N ARG A 300 48.41 -6.45 -12.28
CA ARG A 300 48.68 -6.29 -10.85
C ARG A 300 47.41 -5.86 -10.10
N THR A 301 47.43 -6.06 -8.78
CA THR A 301 46.36 -5.57 -7.88
C THR A 301 46.92 -4.49 -6.97
N ARG A 302 46.28 -3.32 -6.92
CA ARG A 302 46.62 -2.21 -6.04
C ARG A 302 45.65 -2.13 -4.87
N VAL A 303 46.16 -1.86 -3.68
CA VAL A 303 45.38 -1.73 -2.45
C VAL A 303 45.05 -0.26 -2.18
N GLU A 304 43.77 0.02 -1.92
CA GLU A 304 43.28 1.34 -1.56
C GLU A 304 42.61 1.31 -0.18
N PHE A 305 42.99 2.24 0.69
CA PHE A 305 42.45 2.34 2.06
C PHE A 305 41.09 3.03 2.05
N LEU A 306 40.13 2.41 2.73
CA LEU A 306 38.83 3.04 3.01
C LEU A 306 38.80 3.62 4.42
N PRO A 307 38.28 4.84 4.61
CA PRO A 307 38.08 5.41 5.94
C PRO A 307 36.83 4.79 6.56
N ILE A 308 37.00 3.60 7.10
CA ILE A 308 35.94 2.84 7.75
C ILE A 308 35.82 3.30 9.19
N ALA A 309 34.66 3.87 9.54
CA ALA A 309 34.35 4.31 10.89
C ALA A 309 33.92 3.13 11.79
N VAL A 310 33.27 2.12 11.20
CA VAL A 310 32.75 0.94 11.91
C VAL A 310 33.00 -0.30 11.07
N PHE A 311 33.53 -1.36 11.67
CA PHE A 311 33.74 -2.67 11.04
C PHE A 311 33.31 -3.80 11.99
N HIS A 312 32.47 -4.71 11.49
CA HIS A 312 32.02 -5.92 12.19
C HIS A 312 32.04 -7.10 11.23
N TYR A 313 32.72 -8.18 11.62
CA TYR A 313 32.82 -9.40 10.80
C TYR A 313 31.78 -10.43 11.22
N PHE A 314 31.02 -10.95 10.26
CA PHE A 314 30.00 -12.00 10.45
C PHE A 314 30.41 -13.37 9.91
N GLY A 315 31.58 -13.49 9.28
CA GLY A 315 31.96 -14.69 8.55
C GLY A 315 32.22 -15.92 9.42
N ASP A 316 32.66 -16.99 8.77
CA ASP A 316 32.69 -18.35 9.32
C ASP A 316 33.94 -18.61 10.17
N ASP A 317 33.89 -18.12 11.40
CA ASP A 317 34.88 -18.39 12.45
C ASP A 317 34.29 -19.16 13.64
N GLY A 318 33.12 -19.77 13.45
CA GLY A 318 32.35 -20.46 14.48
C GLY A 318 31.62 -19.53 15.46
N ARG A 319 31.68 -18.20 15.28
CA ARG A 319 31.05 -17.20 16.17
C ARG A 319 30.05 -16.28 15.47
N THR A 320 29.59 -16.59 14.26
CA THR A 320 28.66 -15.76 13.47
C THR A 320 27.49 -15.18 14.27
N LYS A 321 26.82 -15.98 15.10
CA LYS A 321 25.72 -15.52 15.96
C LYS A 321 26.19 -14.49 17.00
N GLN A 322 27.29 -14.76 17.70
CA GLN A 322 27.83 -13.84 18.70
C GLN A 322 28.29 -12.54 18.03
N ASN A 323 29.00 -12.65 16.90
CA ASN A 323 29.46 -11.48 16.15
C ASN A 323 28.28 -10.61 15.68
N TYR A 324 27.18 -11.23 15.24
CA TYR A 324 25.96 -10.51 14.88
C TYR A 324 25.28 -9.86 16.10
N LEU A 325 25.23 -10.54 17.25
CA LEU A 325 24.72 -9.94 18.49
C LEU A 325 25.58 -8.77 18.98
N ASP A 326 26.91 -8.86 18.86
CA ASP A 326 27.83 -7.79 19.21
C ASP A 326 27.64 -6.58 18.30
N TYR A 327 27.41 -6.80 17.00
CA TYR A 327 26.95 -5.75 16.07
C TYR A 327 25.64 -5.12 16.55
N CYS A 328 24.70 -5.94 17.05
CA CYS A 328 23.39 -5.45 17.46
C CYS A 328 23.43 -4.57 18.71
N CYS A 329 24.30 -4.88 19.67
CA CYS A 329 24.39 -4.20 20.96
C CYS A 329 25.03 -2.81 20.90
N LYS A 330 25.51 -2.37 19.73
CA LYS A 330 26.18 -1.06 19.56
C LYS A 330 25.16 0.08 19.39
N PRO A 331 25.25 1.17 20.18
CA PRO A 331 24.31 2.30 20.10
C PRO A 331 24.15 2.89 18.70
N GLU A 332 25.24 2.95 17.93
CA GLU A 332 25.26 3.43 16.54
C GLU A 332 24.48 2.54 15.54
N ASN A 333 24.17 1.31 15.94
CA ASN A 333 23.39 0.34 15.17
C ASN A 333 21.97 0.12 15.77
N MET A 334 21.63 0.82 16.86
CA MET A 334 20.25 0.89 17.36
C MET A 334 19.48 1.94 16.55
N GLY A 335 18.72 1.48 15.54
CA GLY A 335 17.77 2.36 14.85
C GLY A 335 16.57 2.71 15.73
N MET A 336 15.69 3.59 15.26
CA MET A 336 14.45 3.92 15.98
C MET A 336 13.58 2.66 16.17
N ASP A 337 12.92 2.55 17.33
CA ASP A 337 11.92 1.51 17.55
C ASP A 337 10.85 1.64 16.45
N PHE A 338 10.62 0.53 15.75
CA PHE A 338 9.75 0.49 14.58
C PHE A 338 8.35 1.04 14.88
N ILE A 339 7.86 0.87 16.11
CA ILE A 339 6.51 1.31 16.50
C ILE A 339 6.47 2.81 16.77
N ASP A 340 7.51 3.39 17.36
CA ASP A 340 7.57 4.84 17.57
C ASP A 340 7.65 5.58 16.25
N LEU A 341 8.45 5.07 15.30
CA LEU A 341 8.52 5.63 13.96
C LEU A 341 7.21 5.42 13.18
N PHE A 342 6.60 4.23 13.30
CA PHE A 342 5.28 3.95 12.72
C PHE A 342 4.24 4.93 13.24
N ALA A 343 4.19 5.15 14.56
CA ALA A 343 3.26 6.07 15.18
C ALA A 343 3.49 7.51 14.71
N HIS A 344 4.75 7.98 14.70
CA HIS A 344 5.09 9.33 14.29
C HIS A 344 4.74 9.61 12.83
N ARG A 345 5.13 8.71 11.92
CA ARG A 345 4.84 8.87 10.49
C ARG A 345 3.36 8.67 10.16
N PHE A 346 2.69 7.76 10.86
CA PHE A 346 1.24 7.59 10.72
C PHE A 346 0.49 8.86 11.13
N GLU A 347 0.90 9.50 12.23
CA GLU A 347 0.34 10.78 12.66
C GLU A 347 0.55 11.89 11.63
N GLU A 348 1.77 12.01 11.10
CA GLU A 348 2.12 13.00 10.09
C GLU A 348 1.27 12.83 8.82
N LEU A 349 1.19 11.62 8.29
CA LEU A 349 0.38 11.32 7.11
C LEU A 349 -1.11 11.56 7.38
N LEU A 350 -1.62 11.17 8.56
CA LEU A 350 -3.01 11.39 8.92
C LEU A 350 -3.35 12.88 8.99
N ARG A 351 -2.44 13.71 9.50
CA ARG A 351 -2.58 15.18 9.51
C ARG A 351 -2.54 15.77 8.10
N GLN A 352 -1.59 15.34 7.27
CA GLN A 352 -1.48 15.80 5.87
C GLN A 352 -2.71 15.42 5.05
N ALA A 353 -3.24 14.22 5.24
CA ALA A 353 -4.36 13.67 4.46
C ALA A 353 -5.68 14.42 4.64
N ASN A 354 -5.76 15.31 5.63
CA ASN A 354 -6.91 16.16 5.90
C ASN A 354 -6.64 17.64 5.59
N GLN A 355 -5.46 17.96 5.06
CA GLN A 355 -5.18 19.26 4.48
C GLN A 355 -5.75 19.31 3.06
N ILE A 356 -6.48 20.38 2.80
CA ILE A 356 -7.42 20.53 1.68
C ILE A 356 -6.78 20.41 0.28
N ASP A 357 -5.45 20.48 0.16
CA ASP A 357 -4.71 20.35 -1.11
C ASP A 357 -3.35 19.61 -0.98
N ALA A 358 -3.13 18.85 0.10
CA ALA A 358 -1.85 18.18 0.29
C ALA A 358 -1.66 17.02 -0.71
N GLU A 359 -0.50 16.97 -1.36
CA GLU A 359 0.00 15.76 -2.00
C GLU A 359 0.44 14.80 -0.91
N VAL A 360 -0.44 13.84 -0.59
CA VAL A 360 -0.16 12.84 0.43
C VAL A 360 0.23 11.55 -0.24
N PRO A 361 1.38 10.95 0.13
CA PRO A 361 1.77 9.63 -0.33
C PRO A 361 0.67 8.61 -0.03
N SER A 362 0.54 7.61 -0.90
CA SER A 362 -0.42 6.53 -0.67
C SER A 362 -0.16 5.84 0.67
N PHE A 363 -1.19 5.73 1.52
CA PHE A 363 -1.09 4.96 2.75
C PHE A 363 -0.83 3.48 2.46
N HIS A 364 -1.25 2.98 1.29
CA HIS A 364 -0.90 1.63 0.87
C HIS A 364 0.62 1.46 0.71
N ALA A 365 1.31 2.44 0.11
CA ALA A 365 2.76 2.41 -0.03
C ALA A 365 3.47 2.48 1.33
N TYR A 366 2.90 3.19 2.30
CA TYR A 366 3.38 3.26 3.67
C TYR A 366 3.14 1.96 4.48
N LEU A 367 1.94 1.40 4.40
CA LEU A 367 1.53 0.22 5.19
C LEU A 367 2.06 -1.11 4.62
N SER A 368 2.31 -1.19 3.31
CA SER A 368 2.73 -2.46 2.66
C SER A 368 4.08 -2.98 3.17
N PRO A 369 5.16 -2.16 3.26
CA PRO A 369 6.42 -2.58 3.88
C PRO A 369 6.23 -3.07 5.32
N MET A 370 5.36 -2.40 6.08
CA MET A 370 5.12 -2.71 7.49
C MET A 370 4.39 -4.03 7.67
N ALA A 371 3.38 -4.30 6.84
CA ALA A 371 2.72 -5.60 6.82
C ALA A 371 3.69 -6.73 6.43
N LYS A 372 4.62 -6.45 5.51
CA LYS A 372 5.65 -7.42 5.07
C LYS A 372 6.75 -7.67 6.09
N ALA A 373 6.99 -6.74 7.02
CA ALA A 373 7.91 -6.95 8.14
C ALA A 373 7.46 -8.09 9.08
N GLY A 374 6.24 -8.62 8.88
CA GLY A 374 5.75 -9.87 9.43
C GLY A 374 4.98 -9.72 10.75
N LEU A 375 4.44 -10.84 11.22
CA LEU A 375 3.58 -10.94 12.41
C LEU A 375 4.23 -10.48 13.72
N LYS A 376 5.56 -10.30 13.77
CA LYS A 376 6.28 -9.90 15.00
C LYS A 376 5.78 -8.55 15.55
N TRP A 377 5.30 -7.67 14.68
CA TRP A 377 4.91 -6.30 15.04
C TRP A 377 3.42 -6.01 14.87
N SER A 378 2.64 -6.99 14.39
CA SER A 378 1.23 -6.78 14.01
C SER A 378 0.37 -6.33 15.19
N SER A 379 0.51 -6.93 16.37
CA SER A 379 -0.20 -6.53 17.58
C SER A 379 0.17 -5.11 18.02
N ARG A 380 1.47 -4.76 18.03
CA ARG A 380 1.93 -3.42 18.41
C ARG A 380 1.48 -2.35 17.41
N CYS A 381 1.40 -2.66 16.11
CA CYS A 381 0.80 -1.75 15.12
C CYS A 381 -0.69 -1.55 15.38
N LEU A 382 -1.43 -2.60 15.74
CA LEU A 382 -2.84 -2.46 16.13
C LEU A 382 -3.02 -1.59 17.37
N ASP A 383 -2.09 -1.62 18.33
CA ASP A 383 -2.11 -0.71 19.48
C ASP A 383 -1.95 0.76 19.06
N VAL A 384 -1.12 1.04 18.07
CA VAL A 384 -0.99 2.39 17.50
C VAL A 384 -2.30 2.82 16.83
N PHE A 385 -2.89 1.98 15.97
CA PHE A 385 -4.20 2.27 15.36
C PHE A 385 -5.29 2.51 16.42
N LYS A 386 -5.32 1.68 17.47
CA LYS A 386 -6.24 1.80 18.60
C LYS A 386 -6.07 3.14 19.31
N LYS A 387 -4.83 3.51 19.63
CA LYS A 387 -4.49 4.79 20.25
C LYS A 387 -5.01 5.96 19.41
N PHE A 388 -4.69 5.99 18.11
CA PHE A 388 -5.17 7.05 17.23
C PHE A 388 -6.70 7.05 17.09
N ALA A 389 -7.35 5.89 17.01
CA ALA A 389 -8.82 5.84 16.92
C ALA A 389 -9.51 6.40 18.17
N ILE A 390 -8.91 6.24 19.35
CA ILE A 390 -9.45 6.73 20.63
C ILE A 390 -9.14 8.22 20.85
N GLU A 391 -7.92 8.64 20.55
CA GLU A 391 -7.42 9.98 20.89
C GLU A 391 -7.71 11.05 19.83
N SER A 392 -8.04 10.66 18.59
CA SER A 392 -8.26 11.62 17.49
C SER A 392 -9.68 12.18 17.45
N ASP A 393 -9.85 13.37 16.86
CA ASP A 393 -11.16 13.93 16.54
C ASP A 393 -12.00 12.97 15.67
N LEU A 394 -13.33 13.08 15.79
CA LEU A 394 -14.32 12.26 15.07
C LEU A 394 -14.06 12.16 13.56
N LYS A 395 -13.56 13.24 12.94
CA LYS A 395 -13.22 13.29 11.52
C LYS A 395 -12.10 12.34 11.11
N TYR A 396 -11.21 11.94 12.01
CA TYR A 396 -10.08 11.05 11.72
C TYR A 396 -10.40 9.57 11.98
N VAL A 397 -11.39 9.28 12.84
CA VAL A 397 -11.63 7.91 13.32
C VAL A 397 -12.04 6.96 12.19
N SER A 398 -12.89 7.40 11.26
CA SER A 398 -13.29 6.59 10.08
C SER A 398 -12.09 6.19 9.23
N ARG A 399 -11.17 7.15 9.01
CA ARG A 399 -9.93 6.93 8.27
C ARG A 399 -9.02 5.94 8.98
N VAL A 400 -8.75 6.15 10.27
CA VAL A 400 -7.89 5.26 11.07
C VAL A 400 -8.40 3.82 11.02
N LEU A 401 -9.70 3.60 11.17
CA LEU A 401 -10.31 2.27 11.10
C LEU A 401 -10.19 1.66 9.69
N THR A 402 -10.39 2.44 8.64
CA THR A 402 -10.25 1.99 7.25
C THR A 402 -8.79 1.65 6.90
N LEU A 403 -7.85 2.44 7.40
CA LEU A 403 -6.41 2.20 7.26
C LEU A 403 -5.99 0.93 8.02
N CYS A 404 -6.51 0.72 9.23
CA CYS A 404 -6.31 -0.52 9.98
C CYS A 404 -6.86 -1.75 9.21
N ALA A 405 -8.06 -1.64 8.63
CA ALA A 405 -8.63 -2.69 7.79
C ALA A 405 -7.76 -2.98 6.54
N THR A 406 -7.16 -1.94 5.95
CA THR A 406 -6.20 -2.08 4.84
C THR A 406 -4.89 -2.72 5.28
N TYR A 407 -4.37 -2.36 6.45
CA TYR A 407 -3.21 -3.01 7.05
C TYR A 407 -3.45 -4.52 7.26
N LEU A 408 -4.61 -4.92 7.81
CA LEU A 408 -4.96 -6.34 7.95
C LEU A 408 -5.07 -7.06 6.60
N SER A 409 -5.57 -6.38 5.58
CA SER A 409 -5.67 -6.93 4.22
C SER A 409 -4.29 -7.19 3.61
N LEU A 410 -3.35 -6.27 3.85
CA LEU A 410 -1.96 -6.39 3.43
C LEU A 410 -1.24 -7.53 4.18
N LEU A 411 -1.45 -7.65 5.49
CA LEU A 411 -0.92 -8.74 6.31
C LEU A 411 -1.43 -10.12 5.83
N ALA A 412 -2.65 -10.18 5.32
CA ALA A 412 -3.22 -11.40 4.78
C ALA A 412 -2.63 -11.81 3.42
N GLU A 413 -1.83 -10.95 2.77
CA GLU A 413 -1.15 -11.20 1.48
C GLU A 413 -2.13 -11.65 0.36
N GLY A 414 -3.34 -11.11 0.34
CA GLY A 414 -4.38 -11.52 -0.62
C GLY A 414 -4.97 -12.93 -0.38
N LYS A 415 -4.64 -13.57 0.75
CA LYS A 415 -5.21 -14.86 1.17
C LYS A 415 -6.34 -14.57 2.19
N GLY A 416 -7.46 -15.29 2.13
CA GLY A 416 -8.57 -15.11 3.11
C GLY A 416 -9.91 -14.65 2.52
N GLY A 417 -10.01 -14.52 1.19
CA GLY A 417 -11.26 -14.26 0.49
C GLY A 417 -11.55 -12.77 0.28
N VAL A 418 -12.84 -12.43 0.14
CA VAL A 418 -13.26 -11.09 -0.29
C VAL A 418 -13.45 -10.15 0.90
N ARG A 419 -13.03 -8.89 0.79
CA ARG A 419 -13.25 -7.87 1.85
C ARG A 419 -14.67 -7.28 1.84
N SER A 420 -15.49 -7.57 0.84
CA SER A 420 -16.91 -7.24 0.84
C SER A 420 -17.73 -8.33 1.53
N GLY A 421 -18.64 -7.96 2.42
CA GLY A 421 -19.60 -8.91 3.02
C GLY A 421 -20.26 -8.41 4.30
N PRO A 422 -21.17 -9.21 4.90
CA PRO A 422 -21.83 -8.87 6.14
C PRO A 422 -20.85 -8.73 7.31
N ALA A 423 -21.04 -7.69 8.12
CA ALA A 423 -20.23 -7.38 9.29
C ALA A 423 -20.95 -7.71 10.61
N ALA A 424 -21.57 -8.89 10.71
CA ALA A 424 -22.42 -9.30 11.84
C ALA A 424 -21.88 -10.52 12.61
N ASN A 425 -20.57 -10.63 12.79
CA ASN A 425 -19.99 -11.71 13.60
C ASN A 425 -20.27 -11.44 15.07
N SER A 426 -20.68 -12.48 15.81
CA SER A 426 -21.09 -12.39 17.22
C SER A 426 -20.04 -11.79 18.14
N GLU A 427 -18.76 -11.95 17.85
CA GLU A 427 -17.67 -11.37 18.66
C GLU A 427 -17.56 -9.84 18.47
N PHE A 428 -17.91 -9.33 17.29
CA PHE A 428 -17.83 -7.91 16.94
C PHE A 428 -19.12 -7.12 17.25
N ILE A 429 -20.27 -7.80 17.33
CA ILE A 429 -21.58 -7.16 17.57
C ILE A 429 -21.56 -6.26 18.83
N PRO A 430 -21.07 -6.71 20.00
CA PRO A 430 -21.07 -5.87 21.21
C PRO A 430 -20.31 -4.55 21.01
N ALA A 431 -19.15 -4.60 20.35
CA ALA A 431 -18.36 -3.41 20.03
C ALA A 431 -19.13 -2.46 19.09
N LEU A 432 -19.68 -2.99 17.99
CA LEU A 432 -20.43 -2.19 17.02
C LEU A 432 -21.68 -1.53 17.62
N GLU A 433 -22.39 -2.20 18.52
CA GLU A 433 -23.54 -1.60 19.23
C GLU A 433 -23.10 -0.50 20.21
N MET A 434 -21.98 -0.67 20.90
CA MET A 434 -21.42 0.39 21.76
C MET A 434 -21.04 1.62 20.94
N LEU A 435 -20.45 1.46 19.76
CA LEU A 435 -20.03 2.56 18.89
C LEU A 435 -21.18 3.42 18.38
N LYS A 436 -22.40 2.88 18.31
CA LYS A 436 -23.60 3.67 17.95
C LYS A 436 -23.98 4.67 19.04
N ASN A 437 -23.52 4.47 20.28
CA ASN A 437 -23.75 5.38 21.40
C ASN A 437 -22.50 6.26 21.64
N PRO A 438 -22.59 7.58 21.44
CA PRO A 438 -21.50 8.53 21.72
C PRO A 438 -20.82 8.36 23.07
N ASN A 439 -21.59 8.00 24.12
CA ASN A 439 -21.08 7.88 25.48
C ASN A 439 -20.27 6.60 25.72
N LYS A 440 -20.34 5.63 24.80
CA LYS A 440 -19.62 4.34 24.87
C LYS A 440 -18.57 4.19 23.77
N GLN A 441 -18.20 5.28 23.11
CA GLN A 441 -17.27 5.25 21.98
C GLN A 441 -15.92 4.62 22.35
N THR A 442 -15.30 5.07 23.45
CA THR A 442 -14.00 4.55 23.89
C THR A 442 -14.07 3.07 24.22
N GLU A 443 -15.05 2.65 25.04
CA GLU A 443 -15.29 1.24 25.37
C GLU A 443 -15.53 0.39 24.11
N GLY A 444 -16.31 0.92 23.15
CA GLY A 444 -16.58 0.25 21.88
C GLY A 444 -15.34 0.09 21.01
N LEU A 445 -14.47 1.10 20.93
CA LEU A 445 -13.21 1.03 20.20
C LEU A 445 -12.23 0.08 20.87
N GLU A 446 -12.09 0.13 22.20
CA GLU A 446 -11.26 -0.80 22.96
C GLU A 446 -11.69 -2.25 22.70
N LYS A 447 -13.00 -2.52 22.77
CA LYS A 447 -13.54 -3.86 22.50
C LYS A 447 -13.34 -4.30 21.05
N LEU A 448 -13.51 -3.38 20.09
CA LEU A 448 -13.28 -3.64 18.67
C LEU A 448 -11.84 -4.08 18.41
N PHE A 449 -10.87 -3.37 18.98
CA PHE A 449 -9.44 -3.69 18.81
C PHE A 449 -9.01 -4.94 19.61
N GLU A 450 -9.63 -5.22 20.77
CA GLU A 450 -9.44 -6.47 21.52
C GLU A 450 -9.76 -7.70 20.64
N VAL A 451 -10.96 -7.72 20.06
CA VAL A 451 -11.41 -8.82 19.18
C VAL A 451 -10.56 -8.89 17.91
N THR A 452 -10.26 -7.74 17.30
CA THR A 452 -9.42 -7.66 16.11
C THR A 452 -8.02 -8.25 16.35
N THR A 453 -7.42 -7.95 17.51
CA THR A 453 -6.08 -8.44 17.87
C THR A 453 -6.09 -9.96 18.06
N GLY A 454 -7.18 -10.53 18.60
CA GLY A 454 -7.34 -11.98 18.71
C GLY A 454 -7.49 -12.72 17.37
N TRP A 455 -7.66 -12.01 16.26
CA TRP A 455 -7.94 -12.56 14.92
C TRP A 455 -6.77 -12.41 13.93
N ILE A 456 -5.62 -11.91 14.39
CA ILE A 456 -4.41 -11.71 13.55
C ILE A 456 -3.56 -12.98 13.36
N ASP A 457 -3.99 -14.11 13.89
CA ASP A 457 -3.31 -15.40 13.77
C ASP A 457 -3.61 -16.09 12.43
N GLU A 458 -4.79 -15.84 11.85
CA GLU A 458 -5.27 -16.52 10.64
C GLU A 458 -5.64 -15.52 9.53
N LYS A 459 -5.13 -15.72 8.32
CA LYS A 459 -5.36 -14.82 7.17
C LYS A 459 -6.85 -14.62 6.85
N THR A 460 -7.68 -15.68 6.95
CA THR A 460 -9.14 -15.58 6.77
C THR A 460 -9.80 -14.70 7.82
N ARG A 461 -9.35 -14.81 9.08
CA ARG A 461 -9.86 -13.99 10.19
C ARG A 461 -9.45 -12.53 10.02
N MET A 462 -8.21 -12.25 9.60
CA MET A 462 -7.77 -10.87 9.28
C MET A 462 -8.69 -10.19 8.26
N ILE A 463 -9.01 -10.88 7.14
CA ILE A 463 -9.91 -10.32 6.11
C ILE A 463 -11.32 -10.11 6.66
N ARG A 464 -11.83 -11.01 7.48
CA ARG A 464 -13.15 -10.86 8.13
C ARG A 464 -13.16 -9.72 9.15
N ALA A 465 -12.11 -9.58 9.96
CA ALA A 465 -11.94 -8.47 10.90
C ALA A 465 -11.89 -7.12 10.17
N ALA A 466 -11.21 -7.05 9.01
CA ALA A 466 -11.21 -5.86 8.16
C ALA A 466 -12.63 -5.40 7.76
N ARG A 467 -13.58 -6.33 7.52
CA ARG A 467 -14.99 -6.01 7.23
C ARG A 467 -15.68 -5.32 8.41
N HIS A 468 -15.37 -5.76 9.64
CA HIS A 468 -15.96 -5.19 10.85
C HIS A 468 -15.35 -3.82 11.19
N LEU A 469 -14.06 -3.62 10.92
CA LEU A 469 -13.41 -2.31 11.04
C LEU A 469 -14.01 -1.30 10.04
N GLU A 470 -14.27 -1.72 8.79
CA GLU A 470 -14.98 -0.87 7.81
C GLU A 470 -16.42 -0.56 8.24
N ALA A 471 -17.13 -1.54 8.80
CA ALA A 471 -18.46 -1.29 9.36
C ALA A 471 -18.41 -0.31 10.55
N ALA A 472 -17.40 -0.40 11.40
CA ALA A 472 -17.17 0.56 12.47
C ALA A 472 -16.85 1.95 11.91
N ALA A 473 -16.02 2.06 10.87
CA ALA A 473 -15.74 3.33 10.18
C ALA A 473 -17.03 4.00 9.66
N GLN A 474 -17.95 3.20 9.10
CA GLN A 474 -19.24 3.69 8.64
C GLN A 474 -20.09 4.27 9.79
N VAL A 475 -20.05 3.69 10.99
CA VAL A 475 -20.78 4.24 12.16
C VAL A 475 -20.35 5.69 12.44
N PHE A 476 -19.05 5.97 12.35
CA PHE A 476 -18.50 7.32 12.56
C PHE A 476 -18.88 8.28 11.42
N ALA A 477 -18.83 7.84 10.17
CA ALA A 477 -19.29 8.63 9.03
C ALA A 477 -20.78 8.98 9.15
N THR A 478 -21.63 7.99 9.48
CA THR A 478 -23.06 8.17 9.73
C THR A 478 -23.33 9.16 10.86
N ARG A 479 -22.51 9.14 11.92
CA ARG A 479 -22.65 10.08 13.03
C ARG A 479 -22.37 11.52 12.62
N ARG A 480 -21.30 11.78 11.85
CA ARG A 480 -21.02 13.12 11.31
C ARG A 480 -22.17 13.65 10.46
N ILE A 481 -22.73 12.78 9.60
CA ILE A 481 -23.92 13.14 8.79
C ILE A 481 -25.14 13.41 9.66
N LYS A 482 -25.37 12.60 10.70
CA LYS A 482 -26.47 12.80 11.64
C LYS A 482 -26.36 14.15 12.36
N GLU A 483 -25.16 14.53 12.80
CA GLU A 483 -24.89 15.82 13.47
C GLU A 483 -25.22 17.01 12.55
N ILE A 484 -24.94 16.88 11.24
CA ILE A 484 -25.27 17.89 10.22
C ILE A 484 -26.77 17.91 9.89
N CYS A 485 -27.40 16.75 9.73
CA CYS A 485 -28.76 16.67 9.18
C CYS A 485 -29.86 16.83 10.23
N MET A 486 -29.65 16.35 11.47
CA MET A 486 -30.66 16.37 12.54
C MET A 486 -31.24 17.77 12.82
N PRO A 487 -30.43 18.85 12.91
CA PRO A 487 -30.95 20.20 13.12
C PRO A 487 -31.89 20.70 12.02
N MET A 488 -31.82 20.12 10.82
CA MET A 488 -32.63 20.49 9.65
C MET A 488 -33.92 19.67 9.51
N ILE A 489 -34.15 18.69 10.38
CA ILE A 489 -35.37 17.89 10.35
C ILE A 489 -36.50 18.69 11.03
N PRO A 490 -37.66 18.90 10.37
CA PRO A 490 -38.78 19.63 10.95
C PRO A 490 -39.28 18.98 12.26
N ILE A 491 -39.49 19.81 13.29
CA ILE A 491 -40.06 19.35 14.56
C ILE A 491 -41.57 19.19 14.38
N LEU A 492 -42.11 17.99 14.58
CA LEU A 492 -43.54 17.71 14.33
C LEU A 492 -44.52 18.51 15.21
N SER A 493 -44.08 19.00 16.38
CA SER A 493 -44.91 19.89 17.22
C SER A 493 -45.15 21.27 16.61
N SER A 494 -44.46 21.63 15.52
CA SER A 494 -44.68 22.86 14.76
C SER A 494 -45.79 22.75 13.72
N ALA A 495 -46.70 21.77 13.82
CA ALA A 495 -47.85 21.66 12.92
C ALA A 495 -48.73 22.93 13.05
N VAL A 496 -48.61 23.82 12.07
CA VAL A 496 -49.23 25.16 12.09
C VAL A 496 -50.71 25.10 11.71
N LYS A 497 -51.11 24.07 10.97
CA LYS A 497 -52.45 23.91 10.40
C LYS A 497 -52.99 22.50 10.64
N LYS A 498 -54.31 22.40 10.86
CA LYS A 498 -54.99 21.10 10.85
C LYS A 498 -54.77 20.43 9.48
N PRO A 499 -54.55 19.10 9.44
CA PRO A 499 -54.40 18.35 8.19
C PRO A 499 -55.55 18.60 7.20
N GLU A 500 -55.27 19.31 6.11
CA GLU A 500 -56.27 19.73 5.12
C GLU A 500 -56.74 18.56 4.24
N PHE A 501 -55.79 17.72 3.81
CA PHE A 501 -56.07 16.67 2.82
C PHE A 501 -56.14 15.29 3.48
N LYS A 502 -57.15 14.48 3.10
CA LYS A 502 -57.22 13.06 3.50
C LYS A 502 -56.10 12.24 2.84
N LYS A 503 -55.77 12.57 1.59
CA LYS A 503 -54.74 11.92 0.78
C LYS A 503 -53.87 12.97 0.11
N VAL A 504 -52.56 12.82 0.24
CA VAL A 504 -51.55 13.63 -0.45
C VAL A 504 -50.81 12.73 -1.43
N THR A 505 -50.62 13.19 -2.66
CA THR A 505 -49.83 12.48 -3.68
C THR A 505 -48.78 13.41 -4.25
N VAL A 506 -47.53 12.97 -4.26
CA VAL A 506 -46.37 13.70 -4.76
C VAL A 506 -45.80 12.94 -5.95
N SER A 507 -45.45 13.67 -7.01
CA SER A 507 -44.78 13.11 -8.19
C SER A 507 -43.47 13.85 -8.45
N ALA A 508 -42.40 13.09 -8.72
CA ALA A 508 -41.04 13.61 -8.87
C ALA A 508 -40.41 13.17 -10.20
N CYS A 509 -39.49 14.01 -10.70
CA CYS A 509 -38.68 13.70 -11.88
C CYS A 509 -37.63 12.62 -11.55
N ALA A 510 -37.08 11.98 -12.57
CA ALA A 510 -35.83 11.25 -12.43
C ALA A 510 -34.64 12.22 -12.53
N ARG A 511 -33.41 11.73 -12.32
CA ARG A 511 -32.21 12.57 -12.43
C ARG A 511 -31.09 11.93 -13.25
N VAL A 512 -30.33 12.79 -13.93
CA VAL A 512 -29.06 12.43 -14.59
C VAL A 512 -27.95 13.31 -14.03
N ASP A 513 -26.82 12.69 -13.71
CA ASP A 513 -25.62 13.39 -13.26
C ASP A 513 -24.73 13.65 -14.48
N LEU A 514 -24.28 14.89 -14.64
CA LEU A 514 -23.41 15.29 -15.75
C LEU A 514 -21.95 15.34 -15.31
N TYR A 515 -21.68 15.83 -14.10
CA TYR A 515 -20.33 15.96 -13.59
C TYR A 515 -20.29 16.03 -12.06
N GLY A 516 -19.19 15.58 -11.46
CA GLY A 516 -18.98 15.65 -10.01
C GLY A 516 -19.49 14.44 -9.22
N GLY A 517 -19.97 13.39 -9.87
CA GLY A 517 -20.37 12.16 -9.17
C GLY A 517 -19.27 11.65 -8.24
N TRP A 518 -19.65 11.16 -7.05
CA TRP A 518 -18.79 10.80 -5.91
C TRP A 518 -18.33 11.96 -5.01
N LEU A 519 -18.33 13.20 -5.48
CA LEU A 519 -18.06 14.36 -4.61
C LEU A 519 -19.15 14.53 -3.53
N ASP A 520 -20.33 13.96 -3.76
CA ASP A 520 -21.50 14.00 -2.88
C ASP A 520 -21.51 12.90 -1.80
N THR A 521 -20.58 11.95 -1.88
CA THR A 521 -20.63 10.71 -1.11
C THR A 521 -19.86 10.86 0.21
N PRO A 522 -20.44 10.58 1.39
CA PRO A 522 -19.68 10.52 2.64
C PRO A 522 -18.68 9.34 2.67
N PRO A 523 -17.46 9.50 3.22
CA PRO A 523 -16.93 10.70 3.87
C PRO A 523 -16.31 11.72 2.90
N ILE A 524 -16.18 11.42 1.60
CA ILE A 524 -15.58 12.32 0.59
C ILE A 524 -16.20 13.72 0.65
N THR A 525 -17.53 13.82 0.63
CA THR A 525 -18.24 15.11 0.70
C THR A 525 -17.95 15.92 1.95
N LEU A 526 -17.51 15.28 3.04
CA LEU A 526 -17.22 15.92 4.32
C LEU A 526 -15.75 16.34 4.45
N ASP A 527 -14.85 15.65 3.73
CA ASP A 527 -13.40 15.80 3.87
C ASP A 527 -12.78 16.57 2.70
N ILE A 528 -13.46 16.63 1.55
CA ILE A 528 -12.98 17.34 0.37
C ILE A 528 -13.20 18.85 0.50
N ALA A 529 -12.27 19.64 -0.02
CA ALA A 529 -12.35 21.11 0.08
C ALA A 529 -13.55 21.72 -0.67
N LYS A 530 -13.97 21.07 -1.76
CA LYS A 530 -15.09 21.52 -2.57
C LYS A 530 -15.90 20.32 -3.04
N SER A 531 -17.05 20.12 -2.41
CA SER A 531 -18.02 19.12 -2.83
C SER A 531 -19.10 19.79 -3.67
N ALA A 532 -19.25 19.37 -4.92
CA ALA A 532 -20.32 19.84 -5.78
C ALA A 532 -20.68 18.82 -6.85
N VAL A 533 -21.93 18.86 -7.31
CA VAL A 533 -22.44 18.01 -8.40
C VAL A 533 -23.23 18.87 -9.38
N VAL A 534 -23.00 18.65 -10.67
CA VAL A 534 -23.81 19.19 -11.77
C VAL A 534 -24.75 18.10 -12.24
N ASN A 535 -26.04 18.29 -12.03
CA ASN A 535 -27.07 17.31 -12.39
C ASN A 535 -28.35 17.97 -12.92
N MET A 536 -29.20 17.15 -13.52
CA MET A 536 -30.41 17.60 -14.20
C MET A 536 -31.62 16.74 -13.83
N ALA A 537 -32.73 17.39 -13.51
CA ALA A 537 -34.02 16.72 -13.35
C ALA A 537 -34.62 16.46 -14.73
N ILE A 538 -35.04 15.22 -14.99
CA ILE A 538 -35.59 14.80 -16.26
C ILE A 538 -36.96 14.15 -16.10
N THR A 539 -37.86 14.46 -17.02
CA THR A 539 -39.07 13.68 -17.25
C THR A 539 -38.74 12.51 -18.18
N VAL A 540 -39.38 11.36 -17.97
CA VAL A 540 -39.28 10.21 -18.87
C VAL A 540 -40.61 10.07 -19.59
N ASP A 541 -40.58 10.02 -20.92
CA ASP A 541 -41.77 10.00 -21.78
C ASP A 541 -42.77 11.14 -21.46
N GLY A 542 -42.23 12.33 -21.14
CA GLY A 542 -43.00 13.51 -20.78
C GLY A 542 -43.66 13.47 -19.40
N LYS A 543 -43.36 12.45 -18.58
CA LYS A 543 -43.96 12.25 -17.26
C LYS A 543 -42.93 12.31 -16.14
N LYS A 544 -43.42 12.59 -14.93
CA LYS A 544 -42.69 12.41 -13.67
C LYS A 544 -42.90 10.96 -13.22
N PRO A 545 -41.90 10.07 -13.34
CA PRO A 545 -42.13 8.62 -13.25
C PRO A 545 -42.15 8.08 -11.81
N LEU A 546 -41.86 8.92 -10.81
CA LEU A 546 -41.77 8.52 -9.41
C LEU A 546 -42.93 9.12 -8.62
N HIS A 547 -43.65 8.30 -7.88
CA HIS A 547 -44.84 8.70 -7.14
C HIS A 547 -44.82 8.19 -5.72
N ALA A 548 -45.23 9.04 -4.78
CA ALA A 548 -45.47 8.68 -3.39
C ALA A 548 -46.83 9.24 -2.95
N SER A 549 -47.59 8.48 -2.15
CA SER A 549 -48.82 9.00 -1.55
C SER A 549 -49.00 8.54 -0.12
N VAL A 550 -49.59 9.40 0.70
CA VAL A 550 -50.01 9.09 2.07
C VAL A 550 -51.49 9.39 2.19
N GLU A 551 -52.26 8.41 2.63
CA GLU A 551 -53.70 8.51 2.90
C GLU A 551 -53.99 8.17 4.37
N ARG A 552 -54.76 9.02 5.03
CA ARG A 552 -55.17 8.85 6.42
C ARG A 552 -56.34 7.87 6.53
N LEU A 553 -56.24 6.94 7.48
CA LEU A 553 -57.27 5.93 7.78
C LEU A 553 -57.83 6.18 9.19
N SER A 554 -59.14 6.08 9.33
CA SER A 554 -59.86 6.27 10.60
C SER A 554 -60.42 4.97 11.18
N ASP A 555 -60.57 3.95 10.34
CA ASP A 555 -61.23 2.67 10.57
C ASP A 555 -60.27 1.49 10.66
N ILE A 556 -59.06 1.62 10.10
CA ILE A 556 -58.02 0.58 10.11
C ILE A 556 -56.81 1.10 10.89
N SER A 557 -56.43 0.37 11.95
CA SER A 557 -55.21 0.64 12.70
C SER A 557 -53.99 0.01 12.01
N GLY A 558 -52.88 0.73 11.97
CA GLY A 558 -51.63 0.25 11.36
C GLY A 558 -51.15 1.06 10.16
N LEU A 559 -50.02 0.63 9.58
CA LEU A 559 -49.56 1.11 8.28
C LEU A 559 -49.83 0.07 7.21
N ILE A 560 -50.51 0.47 6.15
CA ILE A 560 -50.65 -0.31 4.91
C ILE A 560 -49.68 0.28 3.90
N VAL A 561 -48.75 -0.52 3.41
CA VAL A 561 -47.69 -0.11 2.50
C VAL A 561 -47.87 -0.81 1.16
N GLU A 562 -48.00 -0.05 0.08
CA GLU A 562 -48.07 -0.54 -1.31
C GLU A 562 -46.79 -0.17 -2.05
N ILE A 563 -46.04 -1.17 -2.52
CA ILE A 563 -44.77 -0.97 -3.23
C ILE A 563 -44.95 -1.40 -4.69
N SER A 564 -44.63 -0.49 -5.61
CA SER A 564 -44.74 -0.68 -7.06
C SER A 564 -46.13 -1.09 -7.57
N GLY A 565 -47.17 -0.98 -6.73
CA GLY A 565 -48.55 -1.35 -7.07
C GLY A 565 -48.82 -2.87 -7.09
N GLU A 566 -47.88 -3.70 -6.61
CA GLU A 566 -47.98 -5.16 -6.65
C GLU A 566 -47.90 -5.79 -5.25
N GLU A 567 -47.04 -5.27 -4.38
CA GLU A 567 -46.81 -5.83 -3.05
C GLU A 567 -47.48 -4.97 -1.96
N GLN A 568 -48.31 -5.60 -1.13
CA GLN A 568 -48.96 -4.97 0.02
C GLN A 568 -48.40 -5.54 1.33
N LEU A 569 -47.85 -4.65 2.16
CA LEU A 569 -47.29 -4.96 3.47
C LEU A 569 -48.11 -4.26 4.56
N THR A 570 -48.18 -4.87 5.75
CA THR A 570 -48.87 -4.27 6.89
C THR A 570 -47.93 -4.23 8.09
N PHE A 571 -47.77 -3.05 8.69
CA PHE A 571 -47.05 -2.86 9.95
C PHE A 571 -48.06 -2.52 11.04
N ALA A 572 -48.27 -3.45 11.98
CA ALA A 572 -49.28 -3.31 13.02
C ALA A 572 -48.81 -2.47 14.22
N SER A 573 -47.50 -2.31 14.41
CA SER A 573 -46.93 -1.64 15.58
C SER A 573 -45.66 -0.86 15.25
N VAL A 574 -45.28 0.03 16.17
CA VAL A 574 -44.07 0.85 16.06
C VAL A 574 -42.81 -0.02 16.09
N GLU A 575 -42.82 -1.11 16.86
CA GLU A 575 -41.70 -2.06 16.96
C GLU A 575 -41.43 -2.71 15.60
N SER A 576 -42.47 -3.13 14.86
CA SER A 576 -42.30 -3.72 13.52
C SER A 576 -41.68 -2.77 12.49
N ILE A 577 -41.87 -1.46 12.69
CA ILE A 577 -41.25 -0.41 11.87
C ILE A 577 -39.77 -0.27 12.23
N PHE A 578 -39.45 -0.18 13.53
CA PHE A 578 -38.06 -0.13 14.01
C PHE A 578 -37.26 -1.39 13.67
N GLU A 579 -37.88 -2.57 13.61
CA GLU A 579 -37.20 -3.78 13.17
C GLU A 579 -36.80 -3.76 11.68
N SER A 580 -37.44 -2.91 10.87
CA SER A 580 -37.28 -2.90 9.41
C SER A 580 -36.54 -1.67 8.88
N HIS A 581 -36.50 -0.56 9.63
CA HIS A 581 -35.97 0.74 9.16
C HIS A 581 -34.49 0.76 8.77
N ASP A 582 -33.67 -0.15 9.30
CA ASP A 582 -32.22 -0.22 9.06
C ASP A 582 -31.81 -1.47 8.26
N LYS A 583 -32.79 -2.18 7.67
CA LYS A 583 -32.58 -3.44 6.94
C LYS A 583 -32.85 -3.24 5.44
N PRO A 584 -31.86 -2.81 4.63
CA PRO A 584 -32.07 -2.43 3.23
C PRO A 584 -32.58 -3.58 2.33
N ASN A 585 -32.41 -4.83 2.75
CA ASN A 585 -32.89 -6.01 2.05
C ASN A 585 -34.33 -6.41 2.40
N ARG A 586 -34.98 -5.75 3.36
CA ARG A 586 -36.39 -6.01 3.71
C ARG A 586 -37.33 -5.14 2.86
N PRO A 587 -38.42 -5.72 2.31
CA PRO A 587 -39.49 -4.95 1.71
C PRO A 587 -40.02 -3.87 2.65
N GLY A 588 -40.25 -2.66 2.14
CA GLY A 588 -40.75 -1.53 2.93
C GLY A 588 -39.71 -0.79 3.80
N SER A 589 -38.45 -1.25 3.84
CA SER A 589 -37.39 -0.62 4.67
C SER A 589 -37.20 0.88 4.41
N LEU A 590 -37.23 1.33 3.15
CA LEU A 590 -37.17 2.75 2.79
C LEU A 590 -38.29 3.58 3.44
N ILE A 591 -39.51 3.02 3.46
CA ILE A 591 -40.69 3.69 4.02
C ILE A 591 -40.57 3.75 5.54
N CYS A 592 -40.17 2.64 6.17
CA CYS A 592 -39.90 2.60 7.60
C CYS A 592 -38.80 3.62 7.99
N ALA A 593 -37.72 3.70 7.22
CA ALA A 593 -36.64 4.66 7.43
C ALA A 593 -37.13 6.11 7.32
N CYS A 594 -37.95 6.43 6.31
CA CYS A 594 -38.55 7.76 6.17
C CYS A 594 -39.40 8.13 7.39
N LEU A 595 -40.27 7.22 7.84
CA LEU A 595 -41.12 7.49 9.01
C LEU A 595 -40.31 7.67 10.29
N VAL A 596 -39.31 6.82 10.53
CA VAL A 596 -38.41 6.97 11.69
C VAL A 596 -37.64 8.28 11.62
N ALA A 597 -37.12 8.66 10.44
CA ALA A 597 -36.38 9.90 10.25
C ALA A 597 -37.21 11.16 10.47
N THR A 598 -38.54 11.10 10.30
CA THR A 598 -39.43 12.26 10.56
C THR A 598 -39.63 12.57 12.05
N GLY A 599 -39.17 11.71 12.97
CA GLY A 599 -39.44 11.86 14.40
C GLY A 599 -40.89 11.55 14.78
N LEU A 600 -41.64 10.82 13.95
CA LEU A 600 -43.04 10.48 14.22
C LEU A 600 -43.20 9.53 15.42
N PHE A 601 -42.16 8.77 15.78
CA PHE A 601 -42.23 7.70 16.77
C PHE A 601 -41.29 7.94 17.95
N ASP A 602 -41.69 8.79 18.88
CA ASP A 602 -40.83 9.23 20.00
C ASP A 602 -41.00 8.44 21.31
N ASN A 603 -41.92 7.48 21.40
CA ASN A 603 -42.17 6.69 22.62
C ASN A 603 -42.86 5.33 22.35
N PRO A 604 -42.78 4.35 23.27
CA PRO A 604 -43.51 3.09 23.18
C PRO A 604 -45.01 3.31 23.46
N LYS A 605 -45.68 3.94 22.50
CA LYS A 605 -47.14 4.11 22.47
C LYS A 605 -47.71 3.31 21.30
N PRO A 606 -48.96 2.85 21.39
CA PRO A 606 -49.66 2.28 20.25
C PRO A 606 -49.59 3.23 19.05
N LEU A 607 -49.37 2.67 17.86
CA LEU A 607 -49.25 3.44 16.62
C LEU A 607 -50.46 4.36 16.39
N SER A 608 -51.67 3.87 16.70
CA SER A 608 -52.90 4.66 16.63
C SER A 608 -52.86 5.92 17.50
N ASP A 609 -52.30 5.83 18.71
CA ASP A 609 -52.27 6.95 19.66
C ASP A 609 -51.28 8.02 19.22
N ILE A 610 -50.14 7.58 18.66
CA ILE A 610 -49.15 8.46 18.06
C ILE A 610 -49.77 9.21 16.87
N LEU A 611 -50.38 8.49 15.93
CA LEU A 611 -51.03 9.09 14.77
C LEU A 611 -52.15 10.05 15.20
N GLN A 612 -53.00 9.64 16.13
CA GLN A 612 -54.06 10.49 16.68
C GLN A 612 -53.51 11.79 17.28
N THR A 613 -52.39 11.69 18.00
CA THR A 613 -51.73 12.85 18.64
C THR A 613 -51.18 13.82 17.60
N HIS A 614 -50.41 13.32 16.61
CA HIS A 614 -49.76 14.18 15.62
C HIS A 614 -50.74 14.76 14.58
N TYR A 615 -51.77 14.01 14.18
CA TYR A 615 -52.75 14.51 13.21
C TYR A 615 -53.83 15.40 13.87
N GLY A 616 -54.09 15.25 15.18
CA GLY A 616 -55.09 16.05 15.89
C GLY A 616 -56.56 15.82 15.45
N ILE A 617 -56.80 14.79 14.64
CA ILE A 617 -58.10 14.34 14.11
C ILE A 617 -58.13 12.82 14.03
N PRO A 618 -59.31 12.16 14.10
CA PRO A 618 -59.45 10.70 14.09
C PRO A 618 -58.60 10.02 13.00
N THR A 619 -57.48 9.43 13.41
CA THR A 619 -56.49 8.79 12.54
C THR A 619 -55.89 7.61 13.28
N THR A 620 -56.30 6.40 12.90
CA THR A 620 -55.85 5.15 13.51
C THR A 620 -54.77 4.46 12.69
N GLY A 621 -54.65 4.80 11.39
CA GLY A 621 -53.65 4.23 10.49
C GLY A 621 -53.33 5.11 9.29
N LEU A 622 -52.34 4.68 8.50
CA LEU A 622 -51.95 5.31 7.25
C LEU A 622 -51.86 4.28 6.13
N LYS A 623 -52.30 4.65 4.93
CA LYS A 623 -52.01 3.94 3.69
C LYS A 623 -50.93 4.71 2.93
N ILE A 624 -49.77 4.09 2.75
CA ILE A 624 -48.60 4.65 2.07
C ILE A 624 -48.38 3.88 0.77
N MET A 625 -48.21 4.59 -0.33
CA MET A 625 -47.88 4.00 -1.64
C MET A 625 -46.62 4.64 -2.18
N CYS A 626 -45.69 3.81 -2.68
CA CYS A 626 -44.53 4.23 -3.45
C CYS A 626 -44.50 3.47 -4.78
N LYS A 627 -44.48 4.19 -5.89
CA LYS A 627 -44.48 3.62 -7.24
C LYS A 627 -43.37 4.25 -8.09
N SER A 628 -42.62 3.41 -8.79
CA SER A 628 -41.67 3.81 -9.82
C SER A 628 -42.11 3.23 -11.15
N GLU A 629 -42.25 4.08 -12.17
CA GLU A 629 -42.40 3.65 -13.57
C GLU A 629 -41.04 3.28 -14.21
N LEU A 630 -39.94 3.51 -13.48
CA LEU A 630 -38.59 3.14 -13.90
C LEU A 630 -38.20 1.77 -13.34
N PRO A 631 -37.40 0.97 -14.09
CA PRO A 631 -36.84 -0.27 -13.59
C PRO A 631 -36.02 -0.07 -12.32
N HIS A 632 -36.10 -1.03 -11.40
CA HIS A 632 -35.26 -1.05 -10.21
C HIS A 632 -33.77 -1.08 -10.61
N GLY A 633 -32.94 -0.31 -9.92
CA GLY A 633 -31.50 -0.22 -10.22
C GLY A 633 -31.17 0.43 -11.56
N SER A 634 -32.06 1.28 -12.10
CA SER A 634 -31.84 2.03 -13.35
C SER A 634 -30.67 3.02 -13.31
N GLY A 635 -30.13 3.32 -12.12
CA GLY A 635 -29.08 4.32 -11.93
C GLY A 635 -29.58 5.76 -12.05
N LEU A 636 -30.90 5.99 -12.01
CA LEU A 636 -31.56 7.30 -12.12
C LEU A 636 -31.97 7.92 -10.75
N GLY A 637 -31.38 7.45 -9.65
CA GLY A 637 -31.60 7.99 -8.30
C GLY A 637 -32.97 7.67 -7.68
N THR A 638 -33.62 6.61 -8.15
CA THR A 638 -35.03 6.32 -7.84
C THR A 638 -35.34 6.24 -6.35
N SER A 639 -34.47 5.60 -5.56
CA SER A 639 -34.72 5.35 -4.13
C SER A 639 -34.70 6.66 -3.32
N SER A 640 -33.66 7.47 -3.46
CA SER A 640 -33.51 8.72 -2.71
C SER A 640 -34.54 9.77 -3.14
N ILE A 641 -34.92 9.79 -4.43
CA ILE A 641 -36.00 10.65 -4.92
C ILE A 641 -37.36 10.20 -4.37
N LEU A 642 -37.64 8.89 -4.33
CA LEU A 642 -38.86 8.36 -3.70
C LEU A 642 -38.91 8.67 -2.21
N ALA A 643 -37.79 8.59 -1.49
CA ALA A 643 -37.69 9.00 -0.09
C ALA A 643 -38.09 10.47 0.08
N GLY A 644 -37.55 11.36 -0.77
CA GLY A 644 -37.90 12.78 -0.71
C GLY A 644 -39.37 13.06 -1.07
N ALA A 645 -39.92 12.38 -2.09
CA ALA A 645 -41.33 12.48 -2.44
C ALA A 645 -42.24 11.97 -1.30
N LEU A 646 -41.82 10.91 -0.60
CA LEU A 646 -42.54 10.35 0.54
C LEU A 646 -42.50 11.29 1.74
N LEU A 647 -41.33 11.87 2.08
CA LEU A 647 -41.21 12.87 3.13
C LEU A 647 -42.11 14.08 2.87
N ALA A 648 -42.12 14.58 1.63
CA ALA A 648 -43.04 15.64 1.21
C ALA A 648 -44.50 15.25 1.43
N ALA A 649 -44.88 14.01 1.06
CA ALA A 649 -46.24 13.52 1.26
C ALA A 649 -46.61 13.38 2.76
N ILE A 650 -45.70 12.88 3.60
CA ILE A 650 -45.87 12.73 5.05
C ILE A 650 -46.02 14.08 5.74
N TRP A 651 -45.11 15.02 5.50
CA TRP A 651 -45.17 16.33 6.14
C TRP A 651 -46.36 17.16 5.66
N SER A 652 -46.69 17.10 4.36
CA SER A 652 -47.91 17.72 3.84
C SER A 652 -49.18 17.09 4.43
N SER A 653 -49.23 15.77 4.63
CA SER A 653 -50.39 15.14 5.27
C SER A 653 -50.51 15.54 6.74
N LEU A 654 -49.39 15.78 7.43
CA LEU A 654 -49.34 16.24 8.82
C LEU A 654 -49.59 17.75 8.98
N GLY A 655 -49.56 18.54 7.90
CA GLY A 655 -49.66 20.00 7.98
C GLY A 655 -48.38 20.68 8.52
N VAL A 656 -47.23 20.02 8.38
CA VAL A 656 -45.91 20.54 8.75
C VAL A 656 -45.37 21.39 7.59
N GLU A 657 -44.83 22.58 7.89
CA GLU A 657 -44.13 23.40 6.90
C GLU A 657 -42.71 22.86 6.68
N TYR A 658 -42.31 22.73 5.42
CA TYR A 658 -41.00 22.23 5.06
C TYR A 658 -40.45 22.91 3.80
N THR A 659 -39.13 22.81 3.64
CA THR A 659 -38.38 23.29 2.47
C THR A 659 -37.72 22.11 1.76
N LEU A 660 -37.19 22.35 0.56
CA LEU A 660 -36.35 21.34 -0.12
C LEU A 660 -35.12 20.98 0.71
N ASP A 661 -34.52 21.94 1.43
CA ASP A 661 -33.39 21.66 2.32
C ASP A 661 -33.76 20.68 3.43
N HIS A 662 -34.93 20.84 4.07
CA HIS A 662 -35.41 19.87 5.06
C HIS A 662 -35.50 18.46 4.46
N ILE A 663 -36.05 18.35 3.24
CA ILE A 663 -36.15 17.07 2.54
C ILE A 663 -34.75 16.50 2.26
N ASN A 664 -33.85 17.28 1.65
CA ASN A 664 -32.55 16.80 1.20
C ASN A 664 -31.66 16.35 2.37
N HIS A 665 -31.65 17.09 3.48
CA HIS A 665 -30.93 16.68 4.71
C HIS A 665 -31.52 15.38 5.28
N THR A 666 -32.85 15.28 5.33
CA THR A 666 -33.51 14.07 5.85
C THR A 666 -33.24 12.86 4.95
N VAL A 667 -33.24 13.03 3.62
CA VAL A 667 -32.88 11.95 2.68
C VAL A 667 -31.42 11.53 2.85
N LEU A 668 -30.48 12.47 2.97
CA LEU A 668 -29.07 12.15 3.23
C LEU A 668 -28.92 11.35 4.53
N TYR A 669 -29.67 11.71 5.59
CA TYR A 669 -29.69 10.93 6.82
C TYR A 669 -30.30 9.53 6.64
N ILE A 670 -31.39 9.39 5.87
CA ILE A 670 -32.02 8.10 5.55
C ILE A 670 -31.06 7.16 4.81
N GLU A 671 -30.26 7.67 3.87
CA GLU A 671 -29.24 6.87 3.17
C GLU A 671 -28.20 6.27 4.14
N GLN A 672 -27.85 7.00 5.20
CA GLN A 672 -26.95 6.49 6.22
C GLN A 672 -27.65 5.49 7.15
N LEU A 673 -28.93 5.72 7.51
CA LEU A 673 -29.74 4.81 8.30
C LEU A 673 -29.92 3.44 7.62
N LEU A 674 -30.16 3.44 6.31
CA LEU A 674 -30.32 2.21 5.51
C LEU A 674 -29.00 1.47 5.28
N THR A 675 -27.86 2.00 5.76
CA THR A 675 -26.52 1.43 5.57
C THR A 675 -26.14 1.23 4.09
N THR A 676 -26.81 1.97 3.20
CA THR A 676 -26.50 2.04 1.77
C THR A 676 -25.31 2.95 1.54
N GLY A 677 -25.13 3.97 2.40
CA GLY A 677 -23.98 4.87 2.36
C GLY A 677 -23.99 5.81 1.15
N GLY A 678 -25.16 6.02 0.53
CA GLY A 678 -25.33 6.88 -0.62
C GLY A 678 -25.01 8.35 -0.31
N GLY A 679 -24.72 9.11 -1.36
CA GLY A 679 -24.54 10.55 -1.28
C GLY A 679 -25.84 11.35 -1.40
N TRP A 680 -25.73 12.67 -1.49
CA TRP A 680 -26.87 13.59 -1.51
C TRP A 680 -27.37 13.97 -2.92
N GLN A 681 -26.66 13.59 -3.98
CA GLN A 681 -26.96 14.12 -5.33
C GLN A 681 -28.33 13.70 -5.87
N ASP A 682 -28.81 12.51 -5.51
CA ASP A 682 -29.99 11.89 -6.10
C ASP A 682 -31.27 12.66 -5.76
N SER A 683 -31.47 13.01 -4.49
CA SER A 683 -32.64 13.77 -4.03
C SER A 683 -32.68 15.16 -4.68
N ILE A 684 -31.56 15.89 -4.64
CA ILE A 684 -31.47 17.24 -5.21
C ILE A 684 -31.65 17.19 -6.72
N GLY A 685 -31.04 16.21 -7.37
CA GLY A 685 -31.08 16.01 -8.80
C GLY A 685 -32.49 15.80 -9.34
N GLY A 686 -33.35 15.07 -8.61
CA GLY A 686 -34.71 14.75 -9.06
C GLY A 686 -35.81 15.67 -8.52
N LEU A 687 -35.61 16.26 -7.33
CA LEU A 687 -36.63 17.09 -6.67
C LEU A 687 -36.52 18.58 -7.04
N SER A 688 -35.32 19.07 -7.35
CA SER A 688 -35.12 20.43 -7.85
C SER A 688 -35.28 20.46 -9.38
N PRO A 689 -35.99 21.41 -9.99
CA PRO A 689 -36.20 21.42 -11.43
C PRO A 689 -34.94 21.79 -12.22
N GLY A 690 -34.89 21.41 -13.50
CA GLY A 690 -33.88 21.86 -14.45
C GLY A 690 -32.47 21.33 -14.22
N LEU A 691 -31.52 21.96 -14.92
CA LEU A 691 -30.08 21.79 -14.76
C LEU A 691 -29.59 22.67 -13.60
N LYS A 692 -28.76 22.13 -12.72
CA LYS A 692 -28.20 22.89 -11.60
C LYS A 692 -26.80 22.41 -11.24
N ILE A 693 -26.09 23.27 -10.54
CA ILE A 693 -24.95 22.90 -9.71
C ILE A 693 -25.37 23.05 -8.25
N THR A 694 -25.02 22.05 -7.43
CA THR A 694 -25.20 22.13 -5.98
C THR A 694 -23.87 21.95 -5.30
N HIS A 695 -23.52 22.85 -4.39
CA HIS A 695 -22.37 22.74 -3.51
C HIS A 695 -22.80 22.28 -2.13
N PHE A 696 -21.99 21.43 -1.50
CA PHE A 696 -22.15 21.04 -0.11
C PHE A 696 -21.13 21.78 0.77
N GLN A 697 -21.61 22.46 1.81
CA GLN A 697 -20.78 23.19 2.76
C GLN A 697 -20.83 22.53 4.13
N THR A 698 -19.73 21.94 4.59
CA THR A 698 -19.69 21.26 5.90
C THR A 698 -19.87 22.24 7.08
N GLU A 699 -19.38 23.47 6.97
CA GLU A 699 -19.40 24.50 8.03
C GLU A 699 -20.40 25.63 7.76
N ALA A 700 -21.63 25.30 7.37
CA ALA A 700 -22.68 26.30 7.14
C ALA A 700 -23.20 26.90 8.46
N THR A 701 -23.08 28.22 8.64
CA THR A 701 -23.46 28.91 9.89
C THR A 701 -24.98 29.07 10.07
N ASP A 702 -25.75 29.00 8.99
CA ASP A 702 -27.22 29.13 8.98
C ASP A 702 -27.94 27.78 8.82
N GLY A 703 -27.20 26.66 8.89
CA GLY A 703 -27.70 25.31 8.69
C GLY A 703 -27.97 24.93 7.22
N LYS A 704 -27.77 25.84 6.26
CA LYS A 704 -28.00 25.55 4.83
C LYS A 704 -26.75 24.96 4.19
N HIS A 705 -26.55 23.67 4.41
CA HIS A 705 -25.39 22.97 3.85
C HIS A 705 -25.47 22.80 2.32
N PHE A 706 -26.65 22.88 1.71
CA PHE A 706 -26.82 22.75 0.26
C PHE A 706 -27.01 24.11 -0.42
N LEU A 707 -26.03 24.54 -1.21
CA LEU A 707 -26.13 25.73 -2.04
C LEU A 707 -26.40 25.35 -3.48
N THR A 708 -27.67 25.42 -3.89
CA THR A 708 -28.11 25.04 -5.24
C THR A 708 -28.31 26.25 -6.14
N LYS A 709 -27.68 26.25 -7.31
CA LYS A 709 -27.82 27.28 -8.35
C LYS A 709 -28.32 26.64 -9.65
N THR A 710 -29.46 27.11 -10.14
CA THR A 710 -29.97 26.75 -11.46
C THR A 710 -29.04 27.26 -12.56
N ILE A 711 -28.79 26.43 -13.56
CA ILE A 711 -28.02 26.77 -14.76
C ILE A 711 -29.02 26.93 -15.90
N GLU A 712 -29.13 28.16 -16.42
CA GLU A 712 -29.96 28.46 -17.58
C GLU A 712 -29.27 27.95 -18.85
N LEU A 713 -29.90 27.02 -19.55
CA LEU A 713 -29.40 26.47 -20.81
C LEU A 713 -29.80 27.37 -21.99
N PRO A 714 -28.85 27.77 -22.86
CA PRO A 714 -29.19 28.39 -24.13
C PRO A 714 -30.17 27.52 -24.94
N GLU A 715 -31.17 28.14 -25.57
CA GLU A 715 -32.26 27.41 -26.25
C GLU A 715 -31.75 26.44 -27.31
N LYS A 716 -30.68 26.83 -28.02
CA LYS A 716 -30.01 25.96 -28.99
C LYS A 716 -29.46 24.69 -28.32
N LEU A 717 -28.73 24.83 -27.22
CA LEU A 717 -28.16 23.69 -26.50
C LEU A 717 -29.26 22.80 -25.90
N ARG A 718 -30.32 23.40 -25.33
CA ARG A 718 -31.50 22.66 -24.84
C ARG A 718 -32.12 21.80 -25.94
N SER A 719 -32.33 22.37 -27.13
CA SER A 719 -32.87 21.65 -28.29
C SER A 719 -31.93 20.53 -28.74
N GLU A 720 -30.63 20.78 -28.80
CA GLU A 720 -29.64 19.77 -29.17
C GLU A 720 -29.58 18.63 -28.15
N MET A 721 -29.60 18.92 -26.86
CA MET A 721 -29.65 17.90 -25.80
C MET A 721 -30.91 17.05 -25.93
N GLN A 722 -32.09 17.67 -26.12
CA GLN A 722 -33.35 16.95 -26.27
C GLN A 722 -33.36 16.02 -27.49
N ASN A 723 -32.70 16.41 -28.58
CA ASN A 723 -32.65 15.63 -29.82
C ASN A 723 -31.55 14.55 -29.82
N ARG A 724 -30.52 14.67 -28.96
CA ARG A 724 -29.33 13.79 -29.01
C ARG A 724 -29.19 12.88 -27.79
N PHE A 725 -29.82 13.19 -26.66
CA PHE A 725 -29.75 12.34 -25.47
C PHE A 725 -30.75 11.20 -25.57
N ALA A 726 -30.27 9.98 -25.31
CA ALA A 726 -31.10 8.79 -25.25
C ALA A 726 -30.94 8.11 -23.88
N LEU A 727 -32.05 7.66 -23.30
CA LEU A 727 -32.05 6.80 -22.12
C LEU A 727 -32.10 5.35 -22.56
N VAL A 728 -31.08 4.57 -22.22
CA VAL A 728 -30.98 3.16 -22.61
C VAL A 728 -30.93 2.29 -21.35
N TYR A 729 -31.98 1.50 -21.14
CA TYR A 729 -32.00 0.52 -20.06
C TYR A 729 -31.24 -0.75 -20.47
N THR A 730 -30.16 -1.05 -19.76
CA THR A 730 -29.25 -2.16 -20.12
C THR A 730 -29.68 -3.52 -19.59
N GLY A 731 -30.76 -3.59 -18.79
CA GLY A 731 -31.23 -4.83 -18.16
C GLY A 731 -30.34 -5.38 -17.04
N LYS A 732 -29.17 -4.76 -16.77
CA LYS A 732 -28.26 -5.17 -15.69
C LYS A 732 -28.46 -4.29 -14.47
N THR A 733 -28.93 -4.88 -13.38
CA THR A 733 -28.91 -4.24 -12.06
C THR A 733 -27.53 -4.42 -11.44
N ARG A 734 -26.84 -3.32 -11.14
CA ARG A 734 -25.58 -3.34 -10.37
C ARG A 734 -25.90 -2.82 -8.97
N LEU A 735 -25.50 -3.58 -7.94
CA LEU A 735 -25.54 -3.07 -6.57
C LEU A 735 -24.46 -1.99 -6.44
N ALA A 736 -24.86 -0.72 -6.41
CA ALA A 736 -23.96 0.43 -6.26
C ALA A 736 -23.08 0.33 -5.00
N LYS A 737 -23.55 -0.40 -3.97
CA LYS A 737 -22.86 -0.57 -2.68
C LYS A 737 -21.44 -1.11 -2.79
N ASN A 738 -21.16 -2.04 -3.69
CA ASN A 738 -19.80 -2.62 -3.80
C ASN A 738 -18.81 -1.63 -4.40
N LEU A 739 -19.21 -0.93 -5.47
CA LEU A 739 -18.40 0.10 -6.11
C LEU A 739 -18.18 1.29 -5.16
N LEU A 740 -19.22 1.67 -4.42
CA LEU A 740 -19.14 2.69 -3.38
C LEU A 740 -18.06 2.37 -2.33
N GLN A 741 -18.03 1.14 -1.81
CA GLN A 741 -17.03 0.72 -0.83
C GLN A 741 -15.60 0.79 -1.39
N GLU A 742 -15.41 0.47 -2.67
CA GLU A 742 -14.12 0.56 -3.33
C GLU A 742 -13.65 2.02 -3.46
N VAL A 743 -14.53 2.93 -3.92
CA VAL A 743 -14.22 4.36 -4.03
C VAL A 743 -13.93 4.98 -2.67
N ILE A 744 -14.73 4.67 -1.63
CA ILE A 744 -14.49 5.15 -0.26
C ILE A 744 -13.15 4.62 0.26
N ARG A 745 -12.84 3.34 0.04
CA ARG A 745 -11.57 2.76 0.47
C ARG A 745 -10.41 3.47 -0.20
N SER A 746 -10.45 3.65 -1.52
CA SER A 746 -9.40 4.32 -2.27
C SER A 746 -9.19 5.76 -1.79
N TRP A 747 -10.27 6.49 -1.48
CA TRP A 747 -10.21 7.82 -0.85
C TRP A 747 -9.49 7.78 0.51
N GLU A 748 -9.94 6.93 1.42
CA GLU A 748 -9.36 6.82 2.77
C GLU A 748 -7.88 6.37 2.74
N THR A 749 -7.49 5.53 1.78
CA THR A 749 -6.11 5.05 1.63
C THR A 749 -5.20 5.94 0.79
N HIS A 750 -5.70 7.03 0.23
CA HIS A 750 -4.96 7.89 -0.70
C HIS A 750 -4.42 7.11 -1.91
N ASP A 751 -5.28 6.29 -2.53
CA ASP A 751 -4.93 5.56 -3.74
C ASP A 751 -4.90 6.51 -4.95
N GLY A 752 -3.74 6.58 -5.61
CA GLY A 752 -3.38 7.70 -6.49
C GLY A 752 -4.35 7.94 -7.63
N GLU A 753 -4.79 6.90 -8.34
CA GLU A 753 -5.65 7.06 -9.51
C GLU A 753 -7.07 7.53 -9.16
N ALA A 754 -7.70 6.87 -8.18
CA ALA A 754 -9.06 7.19 -7.78
C ALA A 754 -9.15 8.57 -7.10
N VAL A 755 -8.18 8.91 -6.24
CA VAL A 755 -8.12 10.22 -5.60
C VAL A 755 -7.85 11.32 -6.61
N GLU A 756 -6.97 11.10 -7.59
CA GLU A 756 -6.73 12.08 -8.64
C GLU A 756 -7.96 12.27 -9.54
N ALA A 757 -8.73 11.22 -9.81
CA ALA A 757 -10.01 11.36 -10.50
C ALA A 757 -11.00 12.22 -9.69
N ILE A 758 -11.12 11.99 -8.38
CA ILE A 758 -11.96 12.79 -7.48
C ILE A 758 -11.49 14.26 -7.44
N ARG A 759 -10.18 14.51 -7.30
CA ARG A 759 -9.59 15.86 -7.31
C ARG A 759 -9.74 16.55 -8.67
N THR A 760 -9.71 15.79 -9.76
CA THR A 760 -10.00 16.32 -11.10
C THR A 760 -11.45 16.77 -11.22
N MET A 761 -12.40 15.97 -10.71
CA MET A 761 -13.79 16.38 -10.64
C MET A 761 -13.96 17.64 -9.79
N GLN A 762 -13.32 17.69 -8.62
CA GLN A 762 -13.33 18.86 -7.75
C GLN A 762 -12.82 20.13 -8.48
N ARG A 763 -11.68 20.05 -9.17
CA ARG A 763 -11.11 21.20 -9.89
C ARG A 763 -12.03 21.71 -11.00
N ASN A 764 -12.69 20.80 -11.71
CA ASN A 764 -13.41 21.12 -12.94
C ASN A 764 -14.93 21.27 -12.80
N VAL A 765 -15.52 21.00 -11.62
CA VAL A 765 -16.98 21.00 -11.45
C VAL A 765 -17.62 22.37 -11.75
N ASP A 766 -17.04 23.46 -11.25
CA ASP A 766 -17.55 24.81 -11.51
C ASP A 766 -17.35 25.21 -12.98
N LEU A 767 -16.17 24.91 -13.54
CA LEU A 767 -15.88 25.13 -14.96
C LEU A 767 -16.89 24.40 -15.86
N THR A 768 -17.29 23.19 -15.48
CA THR A 768 -18.29 22.42 -16.22
C THR A 768 -19.66 23.10 -16.18
N ALA A 769 -20.06 23.61 -15.01
CA ALA A 769 -21.29 24.39 -14.88
C ALA A 769 -21.25 25.69 -15.71
N ASP A 770 -20.13 26.41 -15.67
CA ASP A 770 -19.94 27.64 -16.44
C ASP A 770 -20.00 27.37 -17.96
N LYS A 771 -19.35 26.31 -18.43
CA LYS A 771 -19.39 25.92 -19.85
C LYS A 771 -20.79 25.54 -20.30
N LEU A 772 -21.56 24.81 -19.49
CA LEU A 772 -22.95 24.51 -19.81
C LEU A 772 -23.84 25.76 -19.87
N ALA A 773 -23.55 26.78 -19.07
CA ALA A 773 -24.24 28.07 -19.13
C ALA A 773 -23.88 28.88 -20.38
N GLU A 774 -22.65 28.76 -20.88
CA GLU A 774 -22.16 29.44 -22.09
C GLU A 774 -22.72 28.85 -23.40
N GLY A 775 -23.09 27.56 -23.41
CA GLY A 775 -23.63 26.86 -24.58
C GLY A 775 -22.60 25.97 -25.27
#